data_AF-A0A812RZT1-F1
#
_entry.id   AF-A0A812RZT1-F1
#
_cell.length_a   1.000
_cell.length_b   1.000
_cell.length_c   1.000
_cell.angle_alpha   90.00
_cell.angle_beta   90.00
_cell.angle_gamma   90.00
#
_symmetry.space_group_name_H-M   'P 1'
#
loop_
_entity.id
_entity.type
_entity.pdbx_description
1 polymer ?
#
loop_
_entity_poly.entity_id
_entity_poly.type
_entity_poly.pdbx_seq_one_letter_code
_entity_poly.pdbx_strand_id
1 'polypeptide(L)'
;MQEEIRALLAGAFSDAEIDLNLDGNRALIEIVSSHFDGMSRVQRQQAVYAVIADYIADGRAKNSTLPILAGTLLTDEPVLVRNAPHLHDVTTMIELLGTLGAQVVIDEKLNVEVCANNLTQLCAPYELVKTMRASFLVLGPLLAKHGRAQVSLPGGCAIGSRPVDQHLKGLEVLGAKVSVSDGYVYADAPDGLVGADVYMDLVTVGGTENLMMAACLASGTTRLQNAAREPEIVDLGNFLNTLGARVKGHGTSTIEIQGVAKLHGGEHRVMADRVEAGTYLIAAAATRGSIKLVDVEPDTLGAVLEKLQQAGASLTIGDNWIELDMQGKRPLAVDIETTPYPGFPTDMQAQFMALNAVAQGTSAIRENIFENRFMHVQEMNRLGADIELHGHSMAVVHGTDKLRAAPVMATDLRASSSLVIAALVAEGTTIIDRIYHIDRGYETIEEKLQQLGGSVQRAVMGLIIALNKGRIFKECLPLLAACDIAPDEDPDASRKLIFETRTGGHQIIVARSADVPTYVEYGVADIGITGKDTILEYGGAMGFYEMLDLGIGKCRMMTAGPVGVPEPSGVLRVATKFINITKDYYRQQGRQVSLIKLSGAMEIAPLLNLSDTIVDIVDTGNTLVANGLEARATICDISTRLIVNRASMKTKFDEVNALIGQLAIRTQGDQALLALSNKFDQLAFLNAEQLRVSHDELQAAKARVAPADLRALQQAAQRIASYHQHQIEQSWSYVDDLGNRLGQKITPLERVGVYVPGGKASYPSSVLMTLIPAKVAGVGELIVTVPTPQGERNDLVLAALAEAGADQVFTVGGAQAIGALAYGTDMVPKVDKIVGPGNAYVAEAKRQVFGHVGIDVIAGPSEVLVIADGSTDPQWAALDLFSQAEHDAAAQSILLSPDSEYIDAVAAAMMQLLPKMQRREIIAASLQQRGALIKTADMDEAIKLANRIAPEHLELLVADPEPMVDRLTHAGAIFCGAYTAETFGDYVAGPSHVLPTFGTARFASPLGVYDFVKRSSVIHMSAEGAAQLADIAVPLATGEGLQAHAMAAAARAGNSWSDDSAAS
;
A
#
# COMPACT_ATOMS: atom_id res chain seq x y z
N MET A 1 -18.98 17.78 6.50
CA MET A 1 -17.54 18.07 6.60
C MET A 1 -17.12 19.33 5.86
N GLN A 2 -17.04 19.39 4.51
CA GLN A 2 -16.61 20.63 3.82
C GLN A 2 -17.50 21.85 4.15
N GLU A 3 -18.83 21.68 4.13
CA GLU A 3 -19.76 22.74 4.48
C GLU A 3 -19.69 23.12 5.97
N GLU A 4 -19.39 22.16 6.85
CA GLU A 4 -19.20 22.41 8.29
C GLU A 4 -17.91 23.18 8.55
N ILE A 5 -16.82 22.79 7.90
CA ILE A 5 -15.52 23.49 7.94
C ILE A 5 -15.68 24.91 7.39
N ARG A 6 -16.37 25.09 6.25
CA ARG A 6 -16.69 26.43 5.72
C ARG A 6 -17.53 27.24 6.70
N ALA A 7 -18.55 26.64 7.31
CA ALA A 7 -19.41 27.33 8.28
C ALA A 7 -18.64 27.74 9.55
N LEU A 8 -17.74 26.89 10.04
CA LEU A 8 -16.86 27.17 11.17
C LEU A 8 -15.89 28.31 10.86
N LEU A 9 -15.21 28.23 9.72
CA LEU A 9 -14.28 29.26 9.25
C LEU A 9 -14.98 30.59 8.99
N ALA A 10 -16.16 30.58 8.37
CA ALA A 10 -16.95 31.79 8.12
C ALA A 10 -17.50 32.40 9.43
N GLY A 11 -17.79 31.55 10.43
CA GLY A 11 -18.21 32.00 11.76
C GLY A 11 -17.07 32.62 12.58
N ALA A 12 -15.85 32.11 12.43
CA ALA A 12 -14.68 32.62 13.14
C ALA A 12 -14.04 33.84 12.45
N PHE A 13 -14.11 33.93 11.13
CA PHE A 13 -13.56 35.01 10.32
C PHE A 13 -14.69 35.70 9.54
N SER A 14 -15.33 36.65 10.19
CA SER A 14 -16.59 37.26 9.73
C SER A 14 -16.53 37.98 8.37
N ASP A 15 -15.33 38.27 7.87
CA ASP A 15 -15.04 38.93 6.60
C ASP A 15 -14.27 38.02 5.62
N ALA A 16 -14.20 36.71 5.90
CA ALA A 16 -13.40 35.79 5.10
C ALA A 16 -14.09 35.35 3.81
N GLU A 17 -13.39 35.46 2.69
CA GLU A 17 -13.64 34.64 1.52
C GLU A 17 -12.93 33.29 1.69
N ILE A 18 -13.67 32.19 1.62
CA ILE A 18 -13.16 30.83 1.87
C ILE A 18 -13.37 30.00 0.61
N ASP A 19 -12.27 29.68 -0.07
CA ASP A 19 -12.25 28.63 -1.08
C ASP A 19 -11.75 27.33 -0.45
N LEU A 20 -12.43 26.23 -0.74
CA LEU A 20 -12.09 24.93 -0.19
C LEU A 20 -12.19 23.91 -1.31
N ASN A 21 -11.05 23.37 -1.70
CA ASN A 21 -10.91 22.43 -2.79
C ASN A 21 -10.36 21.09 -2.25
N LEU A 22 -10.87 19.98 -2.77
CA LEU A 22 -10.39 18.64 -2.39
C LEU A 22 -9.52 18.09 -3.51
N ASP A 23 -8.32 17.65 -3.14
CA ASP A 23 -7.42 16.91 -4.00
C ASP A 23 -7.14 15.54 -3.35
N GLY A 24 -7.94 14.53 -3.74
CA GLY A 24 -7.91 13.21 -3.11
C GLY A 24 -8.20 13.26 -1.60
N ASN A 25 -7.24 12.83 -0.77
CA ASN A 25 -7.32 12.86 0.70
C ASN A 25 -6.88 14.21 1.31
N ARG A 26 -6.61 15.25 0.51
CA ARG A 26 -6.13 16.55 0.97
C ARG A 26 -7.19 17.62 0.75
N ALA A 27 -7.39 18.47 1.75
CA ALA A 27 -8.20 19.68 1.62
C ALA A 27 -7.27 20.89 1.49
N LEU A 28 -7.34 21.58 0.35
CA LEU A 28 -6.73 22.89 0.17
C LEU A 28 -7.76 23.93 0.58
N ILE A 29 -7.46 24.70 1.64
CA ILE A 29 -8.34 25.77 2.12
C ILE A 29 -7.62 27.10 1.89
N GLU A 30 -8.17 27.92 1.01
CA GLU A 30 -7.72 29.28 0.78
C GLU A 30 -8.66 30.23 1.51
N ILE A 31 -8.11 31.07 2.38
CA ILE A 31 -8.89 31.99 3.22
C ILE A 31 -8.31 33.39 3.08
N VAL A 32 -9.12 34.32 2.60
CA VAL A 32 -8.78 35.73 2.47
C VAL A 32 -9.61 36.51 3.47
N SER A 33 -8.98 37.08 4.50
CA SER A 33 -9.64 37.86 5.57
C SER A 33 -8.71 38.96 6.07
N SER A 34 -9.26 40.12 6.42
CA SER A 34 -8.52 41.21 7.09
C SER A 34 -8.06 40.82 8.49
N HIS A 35 -8.64 39.75 9.08
CA HIS A 35 -8.17 39.17 10.32
C HIS A 35 -6.70 38.73 10.27
N PHE A 36 -6.17 38.46 9.07
CA PHE A 36 -4.78 38.03 8.87
C PHE A 36 -3.78 39.17 8.65
N ASP A 37 -4.24 40.43 8.68
CA ASP A 37 -3.39 41.60 8.49
C ASP A 37 -2.36 41.73 9.62
N GLY A 38 -1.09 41.90 9.24
CA GLY A 38 0.03 41.96 10.20
C GLY A 38 0.41 40.62 10.84
N MET A 39 -0.32 39.53 10.60
CA MET A 39 0.03 38.19 11.06
C MET A 39 1.08 37.54 10.15
N SER A 40 2.04 36.82 10.73
CA SER A 40 2.96 35.95 10.01
C SER A 40 2.23 34.73 9.41
N ARG A 41 2.83 34.07 8.42
CA ARG A 41 2.27 32.84 7.82
C ARG A 41 1.86 31.80 8.86
N VAL A 42 2.70 31.61 9.89
CA VAL A 42 2.45 30.66 10.99
C VAL A 42 1.26 31.10 11.83
N GLN A 43 1.17 32.39 12.17
CA GLN A 43 0.04 32.94 12.94
C GLN A 43 -1.29 32.81 12.19
N ARG A 44 -1.29 33.03 10.87
CA ARG A 44 -2.48 32.81 10.02
C ARG A 44 -2.90 31.35 10.04
N GLN A 45 -1.96 30.44 9.84
CA GLN A 45 -2.22 29.00 9.83
C GLN A 45 -2.73 28.50 11.19
N GLN A 46 -2.16 28.98 12.30
CA GLN A 46 -2.61 28.67 13.66
C GLN A 46 -4.02 29.20 13.95
N ALA A 47 -4.34 30.41 13.50
CA ALA A 47 -5.68 30.97 13.65
C ALA A 47 -6.72 30.12 12.93
N VAL A 48 -6.43 29.69 11.69
CA VAL A 48 -7.30 28.81 10.91
C VAL A 48 -7.43 27.44 11.56
N TYR A 49 -6.31 26.82 11.95
CA TYR A 49 -6.30 25.50 12.57
C TYR A 49 -7.06 25.46 13.89
N ALA A 50 -7.02 26.53 14.69
CA ALA A 50 -7.79 26.62 15.93
C ALA A 50 -9.31 26.54 15.70
N VAL A 51 -9.79 26.96 14.53
CA VAL A 51 -11.22 26.96 14.18
C VAL A 51 -11.69 25.59 13.68
N ILE A 52 -10.78 24.85 13.02
CA ILE A 52 -11.09 23.54 12.41
C ILE A 52 -10.39 22.40 13.16
N ALA A 53 -9.96 22.63 14.40
CA ALA A 53 -9.19 21.69 15.20
C ALA A 53 -9.87 20.32 15.33
N ASP A 54 -11.19 20.29 15.49
CA ASP A 54 -11.98 19.04 15.56
C ASP A 54 -11.96 18.23 14.23
N TYR A 55 -11.51 18.86 13.15
CA TYR A 55 -11.36 18.29 11.81
C TYR A 55 -9.89 18.11 11.40
N ILE A 56 -8.95 18.56 12.22
CA ILE A 56 -7.52 18.29 12.10
C ILE A 56 -7.20 17.21 13.12
N ALA A 57 -7.01 15.97 12.67
CA ALA A 57 -6.60 14.89 13.57
C ALA A 57 -5.13 15.06 13.96
N ASP A 58 -4.86 15.85 15.00
CA ASP A 58 -3.53 15.92 15.62
C ASP A 58 -3.49 15.04 16.87
N GLY A 59 -2.54 14.09 16.91
CA GLY A 59 -2.19 13.35 18.12
C GLY A 59 -3.06 12.12 18.41
N ARG A 60 -2.84 11.01 17.71
CA ARG A 60 -3.55 9.73 17.96
C ARG A 60 -2.70 8.78 18.81
N ALA A 61 -3.12 8.47 20.04
CA ALA A 61 -2.27 7.77 21.01
C ALA A 61 -2.06 6.28 20.72
N LYS A 62 -0.93 5.94 20.09
CA LYS A 62 -0.58 4.54 19.80
C LYS A 62 -0.59 3.66 21.05
N ASN A 63 0.04 4.15 22.12
CA ASN A 63 0.22 3.38 23.35
C ASN A 63 -1.12 3.10 24.06
N SER A 64 -2.16 3.89 23.79
CA SER A 64 -3.51 3.60 24.27
C SER A 64 -4.31 2.73 23.28
N THR A 65 -4.17 2.97 21.96
CA THR A 65 -4.87 2.18 20.94
C THR A 65 -4.55 0.69 21.02
N LEU A 66 -3.27 0.32 21.21
CA LEU A 66 -2.85 -1.09 21.19
C LEU A 66 -3.51 -1.95 22.30
N PRO A 67 -3.49 -1.56 23.59
CA PRO A 67 -4.21 -2.30 24.63
C PRO A 67 -5.73 -2.24 24.44
N ILE A 68 -6.30 -1.12 23.97
CA ILE A 68 -7.75 -1.02 23.69
C ILE A 68 -8.18 -2.02 22.61
N LEU A 69 -7.43 -2.11 21.51
CA LEU A 69 -7.66 -3.09 20.45
C LEU A 69 -7.57 -4.52 20.97
N ALA A 70 -6.59 -4.84 21.82
CA ALA A 70 -6.50 -6.15 22.46
C ALA A 70 -7.71 -6.41 23.39
N GLY A 71 -8.18 -5.39 24.11
CA GLY A 71 -9.32 -5.48 25.01
C GLY A 71 -10.66 -5.72 24.31
N THR A 72 -10.79 -5.41 23.01
CA THR A 72 -12.00 -5.76 22.23
C THR A 72 -12.26 -7.27 22.20
N LEU A 73 -11.22 -8.11 22.39
CA LEU A 73 -11.35 -9.56 22.50
C LEU A 73 -12.17 -10.02 23.70
N LEU A 74 -12.42 -9.17 24.71
CA LEU A 74 -13.18 -9.51 25.92
C LEU A 74 -14.68 -9.67 25.70
N THR A 75 -15.22 -9.23 24.56
CA THR A 75 -16.65 -9.28 24.24
C THR A 75 -16.90 -9.99 22.90
N ASP A 76 -18.12 -10.48 22.70
CA ASP A 76 -18.61 -11.01 21.42
C ASP A 76 -19.38 -9.95 20.61
N GLU A 77 -19.73 -8.84 21.25
CA GLU A 77 -20.49 -7.76 20.63
C GLU A 77 -19.52 -6.77 19.92
N PRO A 78 -19.94 -6.11 18.83
CA PRO A 78 -19.07 -5.16 18.11
C PRO A 78 -18.58 -4.02 19.00
N VAL A 79 -17.32 -3.65 18.84
CA VAL A 79 -16.68 -2.52 19.53
C VAL A 79 -16.08 -1.57 18.51
N LEU A 80 -16.50 -0.30 18.56
CA LEU A 80 -15.98 0.76 17.69
C LEU A 80 -14.89 1.57 18.41
N VAL A 81 -13.66 1.49 17.91
CA VAL A 81 -12.52 2.27 18.39
C VAL A 81 -12.30 3.45 17.47
N ARG A 82 -12.57 4.66 17.96
CA ARG A 82 -12.33 5.91 17.24
C ARG A 82 -10.96 6.49 17.56
N ASN A 83 -10.45 7.32 16.64
CA ASN A 83 -9.19 8.05 16.80
C ASN A 83 -7.93 7.15 16.89
N ALA A 84 -7.96 5.98 16.26
CA ALA A 84 -6.81 5.08 16.17
C ALA A 84 -5.76 5.62 15.15
N PRO A 85 -4.46 5.65 15.48
CA PRO A 85 -3.42 6.12 14.57
C PRO A 85 -3.15 5.13 13.44
N HIS A 86 -2.86 5.64 12.25
CA HIS A 86 -2.41 4.82 11.13
C HIS A 86 -0.89 4.57 11.21
N LEU A 87 -0.53 3.65 12.10
CA LEU A 87 0.87 3.26 12.35
C LEU A 87 1.07 1.77 12.11
N HIS A 88 2.28 1.39 11.71
CA HIS A 88 2.62 -0.01 11.41
C HIS A 88 2.34 -0.96 12.59
N ASP A 89 2.59 -0.51 13.82
CA ASP A 89 2.30 -1.25 15.05
C ASP A 89 0.76 -1.48 15.23
N VAL A 90 -0.08 -0.52 14.85
CA VAL A 90 -1.56 -0.65 14.89
C VAL A 90 -2.06 -1.58 13.80
N THR A 91 -1.54 -1.46 12.57
CA THR A 91 -1.82 -2.40 11.47
C THR A 91 -1.44 -3.83 11.87
N THR A 92 -0.27 -4.03 12.50
CA THR A 92 0.15 -5.33 13.01
C THR A 92 -0.82 -5.89 14.06
N MET A 93 -1.35 -5.03 14.95
CA MET A 93 -2.37 -5.45 15.93
C MET A 93 -3.67 -5.86 15.24
N ILE A 94 -4.13 -5.11 14.24
CA ILE A 94 -5.33 -5.45 13.44
C ILE A 94 -5.13 -6.79 12.71
N GLU A 95 -3.97 -7.01 12.09
CA GLU A 95 -3.62 -8.29 11.46
C GLU A 95 -3.59 -9.44 12.46
N LEU A 96 -3.08 -9.20 13.68
CA LEU A 96 -3.07 -10.18 14.75
C LEU A 96 -4.49 -10.54 15.18
N LEU A 97 -5.38 -9.55 15.38
CA LEU A 97 -6.79 -9.78 15.69
C LEU A 97 -7.49 -10.57 14.58
N GLY A 98 -7.27 -10.21 13.31
CA GLY A 98 -7.79 -10.93 12.15
C GLY A 98 -7.28 -12.37 12.08
N THR A 99 -6.00 -12.59 12.40
CA THR A 99 -5.41 -13.93 12.46
C THR A 99 -6.07 -14.78 13.54
N LEU A 100 -6.42 -14.21 14.70
CA LEU A 100 -7.16 -14.93 15.74
C LEU A 100 -8.62 -15.25 15.34
N GLY A 101 -9.12 -14.65 14.25
CA GLY A 101 -10.47 -14.85 13.71
C GLY A 101 -11.44 -13.73 14.06
N ALA A 102 -10.98 -12.60 14.61
CA ALA A 102 -11.83 -11.43 14.80
C ALA A 102 -12.14 -10.78 13.44
N GLN A 103 -13.38 -10.34 13.25
CA GLN A 103 -13.77 -9.52 12.12
C GLN A 103 -13.37 -8.07 12.43
N VAL A 104 -12.55 -7.47 11.56
CA VAL A 104 -12.12 -6.09 11.71
C VAL A 104 -12.55 -5.30 10.47
N VAL A 105 -13.31 -4.24 10.68
CA VAL A 105 -13.75 -3.31 9.63
C VAL A 105 -13.15 -1.95 9.93
N ILE A 106 -12.55 -1.32 8.92
CA ILE A 106 -12.02 0.04 9.01
C ILE A 106 -12.91 0.94 8.14
N ASP A 107 -13.48 1.99 8.73
CA ASP A 107 -14.34 2.93 8.00
C ASP A 107 -13.53 4.03 7.27
N GLU A 108 -14.21 4.87 6.51
CA GLU A 108 -13.61 6.00 5.76
C GLU A 108 -12.91 7.04 6.66
N LYS A 109 -13.24 7.07 7.96
CA LYS A 109 -12.63 7.93 8.96
C LYS A 109 -11.51 7.23 9.73
N LEU A 110 -11.11 6.04 9.29
CA LEU A 110 -10.12 5.17 9.95
C LEU A 110 -10.51 4.77 11.38
N ASN A 111 -11.81 4.75 11.70
CA ASN A 111 -12.27 4.09 12.91
C ASN A 111 -12.21 2.58 12.71
N VAL A 112 -11.86 1.87 13.78
CA VAL A 112 -11.69 0.41 13.74
C VAL A 112 -12.84 -0.24 14.50
N GLU A 113 -13.72 -0.91 13.79
CA GLU A 113 -14.75 -1.77 14.38
C GLU A 113 -14.21 -3.20 14.49
N VAL A 114 -14.26 -3.77 15.69
CA VAL A 114 -13.83 -5.14 15.94
C VAL A 114 -14.99 -5.97 16.48
N CYS A 115 -15.23 -7.13 15.87
CA CYS A 115 -16.19 -8.13 16.33
C CYS A 115 -15.48 -9.47 16.54
N ALA A 116 -15.38 -9.91 17.80
CA ALA A 116 -14.62 -11.09 18.22
C ALA A 116 -15.51 -12.29 18.59
N ASN A 117 -16.68 -12.43 17.96
CA ASN A 117 -17.66 -13.49 18.25
C ASN A 117 -17.27 -14.89 17.71
N ASN A 118 -16.38 -14.97 16.71
CA ASN A 118 -16.04 -16.21 16.01
C ASN A 118 -14.53 -16.42 15.88
N LEU A 119 -13.79 -16.29 17.00
CA LEU A 119 -12.35 -16.59 16.99
C LEU A 119 -12.11 -18.05 16.59
N THR A 120 -11.19 -18.26 15.64
CA THR A 120 -10.87 -19.58 15.07
C THR A 120 -9.64 -20.22 15.71
N GLN A 121 -8.79 -19.43 16.35
CA GLN A 121 -7.61 -19.89 17.07
C GLN A 121 -7.29 -19.00 18.27
N LEU A 122 -6.71 -19.61 19.32
CA LEU A 122 -6.29 -18.92 20.55
C LEU A 122 -4.75 -18.82 20.64
N CYS A 123 -4.08 -18.92 19.49
CA CYS A 123 -2.63 -18.86 19.36
C CYS A 123 -2.22 -17.60 18.59
N ALA A 124 -1.48 -16.72 19.24
CA ALA A 124 -0.86 -15.55 18.62
C ALA A 124 0.53 -15.94 18.05
N PRO A 125 0.72 -15.92 16.71
CA PRO A 125 1.88 -16.52 16.08
C PRO A 125 3.16 -15.68 16.24
N TYR A 126 4.30 -16.36 16.34
CA TYR A 126 5.64 -15.76 16.45
C TYR A 126 5.93 -14.67 15.41
N GLU A 127 5.53 -14.87 14.14
CA GLU A 127 5.86 -13.94 13.06
C GLU A 127 5.30 -12.52 13.27
N LEU A 128 4.12 -12.40 13.87
CA LEU A 128 3.50 -11.11 14.22
C LEU A 128 3.97 -10.63 15.60
N VAL A 129 4.08 -11.54 16.57
CA VAL A 129 4.42 -11.18 17.95
C VAL A 129 5.87 -10.68 18.09
N LYS A 130 6.80 -11.16 17.26
CA LYS A 130 8.20 -10.73 17.29
C LYS A 130 8.41 -9.28 16.81
N THR A 131 7.47 -8.69 16.07
CA THR A 131 7.66 -7.35 15.47
C THR A 131 7.37 -6.23 16.49
N MET A 132 6.47 -6.48 17.44
CA MET A 132 5.99 -5.48 18.39
C MET A 132 5.72 -6.08 19.77
N ARG A 133 6.16 -5.40 20.83
CA ARG A 133 5.95 -5.85 22.21
C ARG A 133 4.48 -5.90 22.65
N ALA A 134 3.68 -4.92 22.24
CA ALA A 134 2.27 -4.81 22.63
C ALA A 134 1.40 -5.97 22.11
N SER A 135 1.87 -6.73 21.12
CA SER A 135 1.20 -7.95 20.66
C SER A 135 0.99 -8.97 21.80
N PHE A 136 1.81 -8.93 22.84
CA PHE A 136 1.68 -9.79 24.02
C PHE A 136 0.42 -9.49 24.86
N LEU A 137 -0.21 -8.33 24.68
CA LEU A 137 -1.37 -7.89 25.43
C LEU A 137 -2.64 -8.67 25.11
N VAL A 138 -2.67 -9.45 24.02
CA VAL A 138 -3.80 -10.35 23.73
C VAL A 138 -3.87 -11.55 24.69
N LEU A 139 -2.80 -11.84 25.44
CA LEU A 139 -2.74 -12.97 26.38
C LEU A 139 -3.84 -12.92 27.44
N GLY A 140 -3.98 -11.79 28.13
CA GLY A 140 -4.95 -11.58 29.20
C GLY A 140 -6.41 -11.70 28.75
N PRO A 141 -6.86 -10.96 27.72
CA PRO A 141 -8.25 -11.03 27.27
C PRO A 141 -8.61 -12.41 26.67
N LEU A 142 -7.70 -13.06 25.93
CA LEU A 142 -7.93 -14.43 25.45
C LEU A 142 -8.10 -15.42 26.60
N LEU A 143 -7.22 -15.36 27.60
CA LEU A 143 -7.28 -16.23 28.77
C LEU A 143 -8.55 -16.00 29.59
N ALA A 144 -8.93 -14.73 29.80
CA ALA A 144 -10.10 -14.38 30.58
C ALA A 144 -11.42 -14.83 29.93
N LYS A 145 -11.54 -14.70 28.61
CA LYS A 145 -12.76 -15.07 27.87
C LYS A 145 -12.84 -16.56 27.55
N HIS A 146 -11.73 -17.19 27.16
CA HIS A 146 -11.73 -18.57 26.65
C HIS A 146 -11.11 -19.59 27.60
N GLY A 147 -10.56 -19.16 28.73
CA GLY A 147 -9.89 -20.04 29.71
C GLY A 147 -8.57 -20.64 29.20
N ARG A 148 -8.11 -20.27 28.00
CA ARG A 148 -6.85 -20.71 27.40
C ARG A 148 -6.28 -19.65 26.48
N ALA A 149 -4.96 -19.52 26.44
CA ALA A 149 -4.26 -18.67 25.51
C ALA A 149 -2.83 -19.18 25.24
N GLN A 150 -2.37 -19.04 24.01
CA GLN A 150 -0.99 -19.30 23.61
C GLN A 150 -0.43 -18.07 22.90
N VAL A 151 0.65 -17.48 23.42
CA VAL A 151 1.23 -16.26 22.86
C VAL A 151 2.76 -16.37 22.85
N SER A 152 3.39 -16.07 21.72
CA SER A 152 4.86 -16.02 21.63
C SER A 152 5.43 -14.99 22.62
N LEU A 153 6.68 -15.18 23.05
CA LEU A 153 7.40 -14.11 23.75
C LEU A 153 7.52 -12.89 22.82
N PRO A 154 7.32 -11.67 23.34
CA PRO A 154 7.30 -10.45 22.53
C PRO A 154 8.69 -10.08 22.02
N GLY A 155 8.75 -9.48 20.82
CA GLY A 155 9.94 -8.79 20.33
C GLY A 155 9.88 -7.27 20.49
N GLY A 156 10.36 -6.54 19.48
CA GLY A 156 10.44 -5.07 19.46
C GLY A 156 11.87 -4.49 19.57
N CYS A 157 11.99 -3.19 19.88
CA CYS A 157 13.29 -2.51 19.95
C CYS A 157 14.18 -3.02 21.09
N ALA A 158 15.47 -3.24 20.80
CA ALA A 158 16.46 -3.80 21.72
C ALA A 158 17.07 -2.77 22.69
N ILE A 159 16.25 -2.10 23.50
CA ILE A 159 16.70 -1.04 24.43
C ILE A 159 17.05 -1.55 25.85
N GLY A 160 17.03 -2.86 26.09
CA GLY A 160 17.27 -3.45 27.41
C GLY A 160 16.44 -4.70 27.68
N SER A 161 16.63 -5.29 28.86
CA SER A 161 15.80 -6.41 29.32
C SER A 161 14.36 -5.91 29.55
N ARG A 162 13.38 -6.59 28.95
CA ARG A 162 11.97 -6.25 29.09
C ARG A 162 11.19 -7.51 29.46
N PRO A 163 11.32 -7.99 30.70
CA PRO A 163 10.77 -9.27 31.07
C PRO A 163 9.22 -9.24 31.03
N VAL A 164 8.62 -10.42 30.90
CA VAL A 164 7.15 -10.62 30.95
C VAL A 164 6.71 -11.29 32.25
N ASP A 165 7.64 -11.51 33.16
CA ASP A 165 7.48 -12.19 34.46
C ASP A 165 6.31 -11.64 35.28
N GLN A 166 6.15 -10.32 35.34
CA GLN A 166 5.06 -9.70 36.10
C GLN A 166 3.68 -10.00 35.52
N HIS A 167 3.57 -10.16 34.19
CA HIS A 167 2.31 -10.58 33.56
C HIS A 167 2.00 -12.02 33.98
N LEU A 168 2.99 -12.92 33.86
CA LEU A 168 2.80 -14.34 34.14
C LEU A 168 2.48 -14.59 35.62
N LYS A 169 3.27 -13.99 36.51
CA LYS A 169 3.07 -14.04 37.96
C LYS A 169 1.67 -13.55 38.35
N GLY A 170 1.22 -12.43 37.77
CA GLY A 170 -0.12 -11.91 38.06
C GLY A 170 -1.23 -12.86 37.59
N LEU A 171 -1.09 -13.46 36.40
CA LEU A 171 -2.06 -14.45 35.90
C LEU A 171 -2.08 -15.73 36.77
N GLU A 172 -0.92 -16.19 37.25
CA GLU A 172 -0.82 -17.31 38.19
C GLU A 172 -1.52 -17.03 39.52
N VAL A 173 -1.36 -15.81 40.06
CA VAL A 173 -2.07 -15.37 41.26
C VAL A 173 -3.60 -15.34 41.05
N LEU A 174 -4.05 -15.03 39.83
CA LEU A 174 -5.46 -15.12 39.43
C LEU A 174 -5.93 -16.55 39.13
N GLY A 175 -5.09 -17.56 39.35
CA GLY A 175 -5.45 -18.98 39.22
C GLY A 175 -5.10 -19.64 37.89
N ALA A 176 -4.40 -18.95 36.98
CA ALA A 176 -3.92 -19.55 35.74
C ALA A 176 -2.73 -20.50 35.98
N LYS A 177 -2.64 -21.57 35.18
CA LYS A 177 -1.43 -22.37 35.04
C LYS A 177 -0.65 -21.86 33.85
N VAL A 178 0.55 -21.35 34.10
CA VAL A 178 1.41 -20.78 33.06
C VAL A 178 2.63 -21.66 32.86
N SER A 179 3.03 -21.87 31.60
CA SER A 179 4.30 -22.50 31.24
C SER A 179 4.93 -21.79 30.05
N VAL A 180 6.27 -21.81 30.00
CA VAL A 180 7.04 -21.21 28.90
C VAL A 180 7.90 -22.30 28.26
N SER A 181 7.64 -22.59 26.99
CA SER A 181 8.42 -23.56 26.20
C SER A 181 8.51 -23.11 24.75
N ASP A 182 9.62 -23.42 24.08
CA ASP A 182 9.84 -23.11 22.66
C ASP A 182 9.64 -21.64 22.26
N GLY A 183 9.83 -20.71 23.20
CA GLY A 183 9.62 -19.28 23.00
C GLY A 183 8.15 -18.85 23.05
N TYR A 184 7.24 -19.72 23.46
CA TYR A 184 5.82 -19.45 23.69
C TYR A 184 5.45 -19.51 25.16
N VAL A 185 4.48 -18.68 25.53
CA VAL A 185 3.75 -18.71 26.79
C VAL A 185 2.44 -19.46 26.55
N TYR A 186 2.21 -20.51 27.34
CA TYR A 186 0.97 -21.26 27.40
C TYR A 186 0.28 -20.96 28.73
N ALA A 187 -0.94 -20.47 28.68
CA ALA A 187 -1.74 -20.17 29.88
C ALA A 187 -3.08 -20.89 29.83
N ASP A 188 -3.40 -21.61 30.91
CA ASP A 188 -4.63 -22.38 31.10
C ASP A 188 -5.35 -21.97 32.40
N ALA A 189 -6.61 -21.59 32.29
CA ALA A 189 -7.55 -21.31 33.38
C ALA A 189 -8.92 -21.92 33.04
N PRO A 190 -9.05 -23.26 33.02
CA PRO A 190 -10.27 -23.96 32.56
C PRO A 190 -11.50 -23.67 33.42
N ASP A 191 -11.31 -23.34 34.69
CA ASP A 191 -12.36 -22.96 35.63
C ASP A 191 -12.59 -21.44 35.69
N GLY A 192 -11.99 -20.69 34.75
CA GLY A 192 -11.93 -19.23 34.76
C GLY A 192 -10.88 -18.68 35.73
N LEU A 193 -10.64 -17.37 35.65
CA LEU A 193 -9.77 -16.65 36.58
C LEU A 193 -10.53 -16.30 37.87
N VAL A 194 -9.83 -16.22 38.99
CA VAL A 194 -10.38 -15.87 40.31
C VAL A 194 -9.71 -14.60 40.81
N GLY A 195 -10.51 -13.65 41.28
CA GLY A 195 -10.01 -12.37 41.78
C GLY A 195 -9.15 -12.53 43.03
N ALA A 196 -8.03 -11.79 43.06
CA ALA A 196 -7.04 -11.84 44.14
C ALA A 196 -6.29 -10.49 44.29
N ASP A 197 -5.58 -10.32 45.40
CA ASP A 197 -4.65 -9.21 45.56
C ASP A 197 -3.32 -9.56 44.85
N VAL A 198 -2.97 -8.83 43.78
CA VAL A 198 -1.76 -9.03 42.98
C VAL A 198 -0.78 -7.89 43.26
N TYR A 199 0.34 -8.22 43.92
CA TYR A 199 1.42 -7.26 44.14
C TYR A 199 2.49 -7.37 43.05
N MET A 200 2.68 -6.27 42.31
CA MET A 200 3.66 -6.17 41.23
C MET A 200 5.02 -5.77 41.80
N ASP A 201 6.08 -6.53 41.54
CA ASP A 201 7.42 -6.28 42.08
C ASP A 201 8.05 -5.01 41.49
N LEU A 202 7.67 -4.69 40.26
CA LEU A 202 8.13 -3.55 39.47
C LEU A 202 6.92 -2.89 38.81
N VAL A 203 6.94 -1.56 38.69
CA VAL A 203 5.92 -0.83 37.93
C VAL A 203 6.09 -1.15 36.45
N THR A 204 5.06 -1.70 35.81
CA THR A 204 5.08 -2.04 34.38
C THR A 204 3.74 -1.73 33.72
N VAL A 205 3.79 -0.91 32.67
CA VAL A 205 2.61 -0.49 31.88
C VAL A 205 1.92 -1.71 31.29
N GLY A 206 2.61 -2.47 30.43
CA GLY A 206 2.03 -3.64 29.79
C GLY A 206 1.58 -4.72 30.77
N GLY A 207 2.27 -4.87 31.91
CA GLY A 207 1.84 -5.82 32.96
C GLY A 207 0.52 -5.39 33.58
N THR A 208 0.38 -4.10 33.87
CA THR A 208 -0.85 -3.51 34.42
C THR A 208 -2.01 -3.64 33.44
N GLU A 209 -1.80 -3.31 32.16
CA GLU A 209 -2.81 -3.43 31.09
C GLU A 209 -3.31 -4.86 30.94
N ASN A 210 -2.38 -5.81 30.82
CA ASN A 210 -2.71 -7.21 30.58
C ASN A 210 -3.50 -7.83 31.75
N LEU A 211 -3.07 -7.54 32.99
CA LEU A 211 -3.74 -8.02 34.20
C LEU A 211 -5.08 -7.33 34.43
N MET A 212 -5.20 -6.05 34.09
CA MET A 212 -6.46 -5.32 34.19
C MET A 212 -7.51 -5.92 33.25
N MET A 213 -7.15 -6.16 31.98
CA MET A 213 -8.04 -6.82 31.02
C MET A 213 -8.42 -8.23 31.48
N ALA A 214 -7.45 -9.01 31.99
CA ALA A 214 -7.71 -10.36 32.46
C ALA A 214 -8.67 -10.40 33.67
N ALA A 215 -8.53 -9.44 34.59
CA ALA A 215 -9.34 -9.35 35.80
C ALA A 215 -10.81 -8.97 35.54
N CYS A 216 -11.14 -8.37 34.39
CA CYS A 216 -12.50 -7.94 34.07
C CYS A 216 -13.53 -9.08 34.08
N LEU A 217 -13.13 -10.29 33.71
CA LEU A 217 -14.01 -11.49 33.71
C LEU A 217 -13.68 -12.48 34.83
N ALA A 218 -12.77 -12.12 35.76
CA ALA A 218 -12.41 -12.99 36.88
C ALA A 218 -13.54 -13.07 37.93
N SER A 219 -13.69 -14.22 38.58
CA SER A 219 -14.68 -14.38 39.66
C SER A 219 -14.20 -13.70 40.95
N GLY A 220 -14.87 -12.62 41.36
CA GLY A 220 -14.56 -11.88 42.59
C GLY A 220 -13.91 -10.52 42.34
N THR A 221 -13.17 -10.02 43.33
CA THR A 221 -12.50 -8.72 43.28
C THR A 221 -10.99 -8.94 43.14
N THR A 222 -10.38 -8.29 42.15
CA THR A 222 -8.93 -8.22 41.98
C THR A 222 -8.42 -6.86 42.43
N ARG A 223 -7.31 -6.82 43.17
CA ARG A 223 -6.59 -5.56 43.45
C ARG A 223 -5.17 -5.65 42.90
N LEU A 224 -4.86 -4.84 41.91
CA LEU A 224 -3.50 -4.68 41.40
C LEU A 224 -2.79 -3.61 42.24
N GLN A 225 -1.76 -4.01 42.97
CA GLN A 225 -0.96 -3.14 43.82
C GLN A 225 0.41 -2.87 43.19
N ASN A 226 0.91 -1.64 43.36
CA ASN A 226 2.10 -1.13 42.65
C ASN A 226 1.89 -1.09 41.12
N ALA A 227 0.65 -0.80 40.72
CA ALA A 227 0.25 -0.68 39.32
C ALA A 227 0.83 0.58 38.66
N ALA A 228 0.98 0.51 37.34
CA ALA A 228 1.34 1.63 36.49
C ALA A 228 0.22 2.70 36.50
N ARG A 229 0.59 3.96 36.33
CA ARG A 229 -0.28 5.14 36.56
C ARG A 229 -0.40 6.04 35.33
N GLU A 230 0.22 5.61 34.24
CA GLU A 230 0.30 6.32 32.98
C GLU A 230 -1.11 6.65 32.47
N PRO A 231 -1.30 7.80 31.78
CA PRO A 231 -2.58 8.17 31.18
C PRO A 231 -3.19 7.06 30.30
N GLU A 232 -2.35 6.28 29.63
CA GLU A 232 -2.77 5.13 28.82
C GLU A 232 -3.45 4.01 29.65
N ILE A 233 -3.07 3.85 30.93
CA ILE A 233 -3.75 2.95 31.89
C ILE A 233 -5.13 3.51 32.23
N VAL A 234 -5.25 4.83 32.38
CA VAL A 234 -6.51 5.51 32.65
C VAL A 234 -7.46 5.35 31.46
N ASP A 235 -6.96 5.52 30.24
CA ASP A 235 -7.75 5.40 29.02
C ASP A 235 -8.25 3.96 28.80
N LEU A 236 -7.39 2.95 29.01
CA LEU A 236 -7.80 1.55 28.98
C LEU A 236 -8.88 1.24 30.01
N GLY A 237 -8.75 1.71 31.25
CA GLY A 237 -9.76 1.49 32.29
C GLY A 237 -11.08 2.18 31.96
N ASN A 238 -11.05 3.37 31.34
CA ASN A 238 -12.24 4.05 30.85
C ASN A 238 -12.92 3.25 29.74
N PHE A 239 -12.16 2.79 28.75
CA PHE A 239 -12.63 1.90 27.70
C PHE A 239 -13.29 0.63 28.25
N LEU A 240 -12.61 -0.08 29.16
CA LEU A 240 -13.18 -1.30 29.77
C LEU A 240 -14.50 -1.02 30.49
N ASN A 241 -14.59 0.12 31.18
CA ASN A 241 -15.82 0.56 31.83
C ASN A 241 -16.95 0.90 30.83
N THR A 242 -16.65 1.37 29.61
CA THR A 242 -17.69 1.58 28.58
C THR A 242 -18.30 0.26 28.09
N LEU A 243 -17.53 -0.83 28.13
CA LEU A 243 -18.00 -2.19 27.86
C LEU A 243 -18.74 -2.84 29.05
N GLY A 244 -18.85 -2.15 30.19
CA GLY A 244 -19.53 -2.63 31.40
C GLY A 244 -18.62 -3.24 32.47
N ALA A 245 -17.30 -3.10 32.36
CA ALA A 245 -16.39 -3.49 33.44
C ALA A 245 -16.58 -2.61 34.68
N ARG A 246 -15.98 -3.02 35.80
CA ARG A 246 -16.00 -2.27 37.07
C ARG A 246 -14.58 -2.03 37.55
N VAL A 247 -13.85 -1.20 36.81
CA VAL A 247 -12.48 -0.79 37.09
C VAL A 247 -12.50 0.54 37.85
N LYS A 248 -11.81 0.58 39.01
CA LYS A 248 -11.65 1.78 39.84
C LYS A 248 -10.19 1.98 40.21
N GLY A 249 -9.79 3.25 40.33
CA GLY A 249 -8.43 3.60 40.78
C GLY A 249 -7.35 3.46 39.70
N HIS A 250 -7.73 3.32 38.42
CA HIS A 250 -6.86 3.15 37.25
C HIS A 250 -6.00 4.37 36.86
N GLY A 251 -5.85 5.35 37.77
CA GLY A 251 -4.81 6.41 37.74
C GLY A 251 -3.95 6.45 39.01
N THR A 252 -4.10 5.46 39.89
CA THR A 252 -3.40 5.34 41.18
C THR A 252 -2.56 4.07 41.21
N SER A 253 -1.67 3.93 42.20
CA SER A 253 -0.86 2.72 42.38
C SER A 253 -1.66 1.49 42.84
N THR A 254 -2.98 1.61 43.01
CA THR A 254 -3.87 0.51 43.39
C THR A 254 -5.13 0.54 42.54
N ILE A 255 -5.28 -0.47 41.69
CA ILE A 255 -6.44 -0.61 40.80
C ILE A 255 -7.32 -1.73 41.33
N GLU A 256 -8.58 -1.43 41.63
CA GLU A 256 -9.58 -2.42 42.07
C GLU A 256 -10.49 -2.75 40.88
N ILE A 257 -10.56 -4.03 40.53
CA ILE A 257 -11.39 -4.56 39.44
C ILE A 257 -12.37 -5.55 40.05
N GLN A 258 -13.66 -5.23 40.01
CA GLN A 258 -14.72 -6.20 40.32
C GLN A 258 -15.08 -6.94 39.04
N GLY A 259 -14.71 -8.22 38.95
CA GLY A 259 -15.00 -8.99 37.75
C GLY A 259 -16.49 -9.20 37.53
N VAL A 260 -16.87 -9.25 36.25
CA VAL A 260 -18.25 -9.35 35.76
C VAL A 260 -18.45 -10.61 34.92
N ALA A 261 -19.69 -11.07 34.82
CA ALA A 261 -20.00 -12.30 34.08
C ALA A 261 -19.87 -12.15 32.55
N LYS A 262 -20.12 -10.95 32.03
CA LYS A 262 -20.08 -10.63 30.60
C LYS A 262 -19.79 -9.13 30.42
N LEU A 263 -19.09 -8.80 29.33
CA LEU A 263 -18.93 -7.44 28.80
C LEU A 263 -19.76 -7.28 27.52
N HIS A 264 -20.09 -6.04 27.19
CA HIS A 264 -20.97 -5.68 26.07
C HIS A 264 -20.20 -4.96 24.96
N GLY A 265 -20.88 -4.73 23.83
CA GLY A 265 -20.37 -3.87 22.76
C GLY A 265 -20.37 -2.40 23.20
N GLY A 266 -19.64 -1.56 22.47
CA GLY A 266 -19.55 -0.16 22.82
C GLY A 266 -18.69 0.64 21.86
N GLU A 267 -18.55 1.92 22.17
CA GLU A 267 -17.71 2.85 21.44
C GLU A 267 -16.74 3.51 22.41
N HIS A 268 -15.50 3.75 21.96
CA HIS A 268 -14.51 4.52 22.72
C HIS A 268 -13.63 5.33 21.78
N ARG A 269 -13.43 6.61 22.13
CA ARG A 269 -12.47 7.50 21.46
C ARG A 269 -11.14 7.43 22.20
N VAL A 270 -10.09 7.01 21.51
CA VAL A 270 -8.73 6.95 22.07
C VAL A 270 -8.24 8.37 22.42
N MET A 271 -7.55 8.49 23.55
CA MET A 271 -6.93 9.74 24.02
C MET A 271 -5.88 10.32 23.05
N ALA A 272 -5.49 11.57 23.30
CA ALA A 272 -4.45 12.25 22.52
C ALA A 272 -3.03 11.71 22.80
N ASP A 273 -2.15 11.67 21.78
CA ASP A 273 -0.77 11.19 21.97
C ASP A 273 0.12 12.24 22.64
N ARG A 274 0.32 12.08 23.95
CA ARG A 274 1.21 12.95 24.74
C ARG A 274 2.68 12.89 24.30
N VAL A 275 3.16 11.76 23.78
CA VAL A 275 4.57 11.65 23.37
C VAL A 275 4.80 12.38 22.05
N GLU A 276 3.86 12.29 21.12
CA GLU A 276 3.87 13.06 19.88
C GLU A 276 3.77 14.57 20.19
N ALA A 277 2.81 14.98 21.03
CA ALA A 277 2.66 16.36 21.45
C ALA A 277 3.94 16.92 22.11
N GLY A 278 4.52 16.18 23.05
CA GLY A 278 5.79 16.54 23.68
C GLY A 278 6.93 16.67 22.66
N THR A 279 6.95 15.82 21.63
CA THR A 279 7.99 15.83 20.59
C THR A 279 7.93 17.10 19.76
N TYR A 280 6.74 17.55 19.37
CA TYR A 280 6.57 18.81 18.62
C TYR A 280 6.83 20.05 19.46
N LEU A 281 6.45 20.05 20.75
CA LEU A 281 6.83 21.12 21.68
C LEU A 281 8.36 21.24 21.80
N ILE A 282 9.07 20.12 21.91
CA ILE A 282 10.53 20.11 21.96
C ILE A 282 11.15 20.54 20.62
N ALA A 283 10.58 20.12 19.48
CA ALA A 283 11.05 20.54 18.17
C ALA A 283 10.97 22.07 18.00
N ALA A 284 9.86 22.68 18.42
CA ALA A 284 9.70 24.13 18.44
C ALA A 284 10.70 24.79 19.41
N ALA A 285 10.92 24.19 20.59
CA ALA A 285 11.89 24.70 21.56
C ALA A 285 13.33 24.67 21.03
N ALA A 286 13.75 23.56 20.41
CA ALA A 286 15.09 23.36 19.86
C ALA A 286 15.37 24.29 18.66
N THR A 287 14.37 24.53 17.83
CA THR A 287 14.43 25.46 16.68
C THR A 287 14.23 26.92 17.07
N ARG A 288 14.00 27.22 18.37
CA ARG A 288 13.75 28.56 18.92
C ARG A 288 12.48 29.22 18.38
N GLY A 289 11.54 28.41 17.91
CA GLY A 289 10.27 28.84 17.34
C GLY A 289 9.15 28.98 18.36
N SER A 290 7.93 29.00 17.83
CA SER A 290 6.68 28.92 18.59
C SER A 290 5.73 27.92 17.93
N ILE A 291 4.88 27.30 18.74
CA ILE A 291 3.88 26.33 18.30
C ILE A 291 2.66 26.39 19.21
N LYS A 292 1.48 26.18 18.63
CA LYS A 292 0.25 25.91 19.36
C LYS A 292 -0.26 24.55 18.93
N LEU A 293 -0.34 23.62 19.88
CA LEU A 293 -0.92 22.30 19.70
C LEU A 293 -2.36 22.30 20.23
N VAL A 294 -3.27 21.74 19.44
CA VAL A 294 -4.70 21.55 19.77
C VAL A 294 -4.98 20.04 19.87
N ASP A 295 -6.10 19.67 20.48
CA ASP A 295 -6.46 18.26 20.81
C ASP A 295 -5.36 17.55 21.64
N VAL A 296 -4.85 18.25 22.65
CA VAL A 296 -3.87 17.71 23.61
C VAL A 296 -4.40 17.84 25.02
N GLU A 297 -4.09 16.86 25.89
CA GLU A 297 -4.44 16.88 27.31
C GLU A 297 -3.25 17.36 28.15
N PRO A 298 -3.19 18.63 28.59
CA PRO A 298 -1.99 19.20 29.19
C PRO A 298 -1.57 18.54 30.50
N ASP A 299 -2.55 18.06 31.27
CA ASP A 299 -2.33 17.39 32.55
C ASP A 299 -1.51 16.09 32.41
N THR A 300 -1.50 15.49 31.22
CA THR A 300 -0.72 14.27 30.92
C THR A 300 0.77 14.55 30.68
N LEU A 301 1.14 15.83 30.55
CA LEU A 301 2.48 16.29 30.17
C LEU A 301 3.22 17.06 31.29
N GLY A 302 2.68 17.10 32.52
CA GLY A 302 3.18 17.96 33.60
C GLY A 302 4.71 18.05 33.75
N ALA A 303 5.39 16.91 33.95
CA ALA A 303 6.86 16.89 34.10
C ALA A 303 7.61 17.35 32.82
N VAL A 304 7.04 17.11 31.64
CA VAL A 304 7.61 17.53 30.35
C VAL A 304 7.49 19.05 30.19
N LEU A 305 6.32 19.62 30.48
CA LEU A 305 6.06 21.06 30.42
C LEU A 305 6.92 21.83 31.42
N GLU A 306 7.08 21.32 32.64
CA GLU A 306 7.96 21.92 33.64
C GLU A 306 9.41 22.00 33.14
N LYS A 307 9.89 20.93 32.49
CA LYS A 307 11.24 20.89 31.92
C LYS A 307 11.41 21.82 30.71
N LEU A 308 10.37 22.01 29.89
CA LEU A 308 10.37 23.01 28.82
C LEU A 308 10.41 24.45 29.38
N GLN A 309 9.69 24.74 30.46
CA GLN A 309 9.78 26.03 31.15
C GLN A 309 11.18 26.27 31.74
N GLN A 310 11.79 25.24 32.36
CA GLN A 310 13.18 25.30 32.84
C GLN A 310 14.16 25.55 31.70
N ALA A 311 13.89 25.03 30.50
CA ALA A 311 14.67 25.30 29.29
C ALA A 311 14.46 26.71 28.72
N GLY A 312 13.57 27.51 29.30
CA GLY A 312 13.33 28.92 28.93
C GLY A 312 12.11 29.16 28.04
N ALA A 313 11.26 28.15 27.83
CA ALA A 313 10.04 28.30 27.05
C ALA A 313 8.94 29.06 27.82
N SER A 314 8.24 29.97 27.13
CA SER A 314 6.99 30.56 27.62
C SER A 314 5.84 29.63 27.26
N LEU A 315 5.07 29.17 28.25
CA LEU A 315 3.93 28.29 28.05
C LEU A 315 2.62 28.99 28.39
N THR A 316 1.62 28.84 27.52
CA THR A 316 0.22 29.15 27.82
C THR A 316 -0.57 27.85 27.66
N ILE A 317 -1.37 27.50 28.66
CA ILE A 317 -2.09 26.23 28.72
C ILE A 317 -3.59 26.53 28.77
N GLY A 318 -4.35 25.90 27.88
CA GLY A 318 -5.82 25.87 27.94
C GLY A 318 -6.34 24.49 28.29
N ASP A 319 -7.64 24.26 28.09
CA ASP A 319 -8.28 22.99 28.50
C ASP A 319 -7.88 21.81 27.60
N ASN A 320 -7.70 22.06 26.29
CA ASN A 320 -7.37 21.04 25.28
C ASN A 320 -6.28 21.49 24.30
N TRP A 321 -5.45 22.46 24.71
CA TRP A 321 -4.39 23.01 23.88
C TRP A 321 -3.21 23.50 24.72
N ILE A 322 -2.02 23.47 24.11
CA ILE A 322 -0.77 23.99 24.68
C ILE A 322 -0.11 24.92 23.66
N GLU A 323 0.26 26.11 24.09
CA GLU A 323 1.07 27.03 23.32
C GLU A 323 2.46 27.17 23.95
N LEU A 324 3.49 27.07 23.13
CA LEU A 324 4.89 27.22 23.50
C LEU A 324 5.54 28.28 22.61
N ASP A 325 6.24 29.24 23.21
CA ASP A 325 7.05 30.22 22.50
C ASP A 325 8.43 30.40 23.15
N MET A 326 9.48 30.20 22.36
CA MET A 326 10.87 30.47 22.76
C MET A 326 11.29 31.93 22.58
N GLN A 327 10.50 32.74 21.89
CA GLN A 327 10.78 34.16 21.62
C GLN A 327 12.13 34.35 20.90
N GLY A 328 12.52 33.38 20.07
CA GLY A 328 13.83 33.34 19.41
C GLY A 328 15.02 33.06 20.33
N LYS A 329 14.80 32.81 21.62
CA LYS A 329 15.87 32.54 22.60
C LYS A 329 16.43 31.13 22.40
N ARG A 330 17.74 30.98 22.62
CA ARG A 330 18.38 29.68 22.71
C ARG A 330 17.90 28.97 24.00
N PRO A 331 17.57 27.67 23.95
CA PRO A 331 17.16 26.94 25.16
C PRO A 331 18.30 26.87 26.18
N LEU A 332 17.95 26.76 27.46
CA LEU A 332 18.87 26.47 28.56
C LEU A 332 18.98 24.95 28.74
N ALA A 333 20.18 24.45 29.06
CA ALA A 333 20.38 23.03 29.31
C ALA A 333 19.67 22.61 30.61
N VAL A 334 18.94 21.49 30.59
CA VAL A 334 18.13 21.02 31.72
C VAL A 334 18.48 19.59 32.08
N ASP A 335 18.69 19.34 33.38
CA ASP A 335 18.90 17.99 33.90
C ASP A 335 17.62 17.15 33.84
N ILE A 336 17.76 15.91 33.36
CA ILE A 336 16.67 14.95 33.20
C ILE A 336 16.98 13.69 33.98
N GLU A 337 16.03 13.21 34.76
CA GLU A 337 16.07 11.91 35.42
C GLU A 337 14.76 11.18 35.14
N THR A 338 14.83 10.03 34.45
CA THR A 338 13.61 9.27 34.10
C THR A 338 13.09 8.51 35.31
N THR A 339 11.76 8.48 35.45
CA THR A 339 11.05 7.78 36.53
C THR A 339 9.65 7.38 36.04
N PRO A 340 8.99 6.37 36.64
CA PRO A 340 7.61 6.04 36.30
C PRO A 340 6.66 7.23 36.47
N TYR A 341 5.55 7.24 35.72
CA TYR A 341 4.56 8.33 35.79
C TYR A 341 4.03 8.52 37.23
N PRO A 342 3.87 9.77 37.73
CA PRO A 342 3.84 11.06 37.03
C PRO A 342 5.20 11.75 36.85
N GLY A 343 6.32 11.06 37.11
CA GLY A 343 7.65 11.64 36.89
C GLY A 343 8.03 11.72 35.39
N PHE A 344 9.27 12.10 35.11
CA PHE A 344 9.69 12.37 33.73
C PHE A 344 9.75 11.07 32.89
N PRO A 345 9.01 10.97 31.77
CA PRO A 345 8.88 9.72 31.02
C PRO A 345 10.13 9.42 30.19
N THR A 346 10.59 8.16 30.23
CA THR A 346 11.69 7.66 29.38
C THR A 346 11.43 7.84 27.87
N ASP A 347 10.16 7.91 27.44
CA ASP A 347 9.81 8.15 26.04
C ASP A 347 10.11 9.56 25.53
N MET A 348 10.35 10.52 26.43
CA MET A 348 10.71 11.91 26.10
C MET A 348 12.20 12.22 26.27
N GLN A 349 12.97 11.26 26.80
CA GLN A 349 14.38 11.44 27.14
C GLN A 349 15.23 11.80 25.92
N ALA A 350 15.07 11.07 24.82
CA ALA A 350 15.88 11.26 23.61
C ALA A 350 15.62 12.63 22.95
N GLN A 351 14.36 13.06 22.91
CA GLN A 351 13.95 14.36 22.38
C GLN A 351 14.57 15.50 23.21
N PHE A 352 14.55 15.38 24.55
CA PHE A 352 15.24 16.34 25.41
C PHE A 352 16.76 16.32 25.27
N MET A 353 17.36 15.16 24.97
CA MET A 353 18.78 15.11 24.64
C MET A 353 19.09 15.94 23.38
N ALA A 354 18.24 15.88 22.36
CA ALA A 354 18.39 16.75 21.18
C ALA A 354 18.24 18.24 21.50
N LEU A 355 17.30 18.60 22.40
CA LEU A 355 17.18 19.98 22.91
C LEU A 355 18.45 20.43 23.64
N ASN A 356 18.93 19.62 24.58
CA ASN A 356 20.12 19.92 25.38
C ASN A 356 21.39 20.00 24.52
N ALA A 357 21.47 19.23 23.42
CA ALA A 357 22.60 19.28 22.50
C ALA A 357 22.78 20.65 21.82
N VAL A 358 21.71 21.45 21.70
CA VAL A 358 21.75 22.83 21.13
C VAL A 358 21.53 23.92 22.18
N ALA A 359 21.38 23.54 23.44
CA ALA A 359 21.09 24.44 24.55
C ALA A 359 22.34 25.20 25.04
N GLN A 360 22.12 26.20 25.90
CA GLN A 360 23.18 26.90 26.61
C GLN A 360 23.49 26.16 27.92
N GLY A 361 24.75 25.73 28.09
CA GLY A 361 25.25 25.13 29.32
C GLY A 361 25.55 23.64 29.18
N THR A 362 25.55 22.93 30.31
CA THR A 362 25.77 21.49 30.39
C THR A 362 24.66 20.89 31.24
N SER A 363 24.19 19.71 30.84
CA SER A 363 23.14 18.96 31.54
C SER A 363 23.53 17.51 31.70
N ALA A 364 23.03 16.87 32.74
CA ALA A 364 23.08 15.42 32.92
C ALA A 364 21.70 14.80 32.64
N ILE A 365 21.70 13.71 31.87
CA ILE A 365 20.52 12.88 31.62
C ILE A 365 20.77 11.52 32.26
N ARG A 366 19.92 11.15 33.22
CA ARG A 366 19.93 9.86 33.90
C ARG A 366 18.73 9.01 33.46
N GLU A 367 19.00 7.82 32.94
CA GLU A 367 18.01 6.83 32.56
C GLU A 367 17.92 5.72 33.63
N ASN A 368 16.79 5.66 34.34
CA ASN A 368 16.54 4.67 35.40
C ASN A 368 15.58 3.53 34.99
N ILE A 369 14.96 3.61 33.80
CA ILE A 369 13.96 2.65 33.32
C ILE A 369 14.59 1.58 32.42
N PHE A 370 15.46 1.97 31.48
CA PHE A 370 16.04 1.04 30.49
C PHE A 370 17.56 1.16 30.34
N GLU A 371 18.24 0.02 30.43
CA GLU A 371 19.70 -0.06 30.46
C GLU A 371 20.39 0.38 29.15
N ASN A 372 19.76 0.20 27.98
CA ASN A 372 20.36 0.53 26.68
C ASN A 372 19.56 1.61 25.92
N ARG A 373 19.12 2.67 26.63
CA ARG A 373 18.32 3.76 26.01
C ARG A 373 19.15 4.79 25.23
N PHE A 374 20.45 4.86 25.45
CA PHE A 374 21.34 5.86 24.84
C PHE A 374 21.95 5.45 23.48
N MET A 375 21.39 4.47 22.77
CA MET A 375 21.95 3.97 21.51
C MET A 375 22.11 5.04 20.41
N HIS A 376 21.32 6.12 20.48
CA HIS A 376 21.34 7.22 19.51
C HIS A 376 22.48 8.23 19.71
N VAL A 377 23.19 8.18 20.84
CA VAL A 377 24.22 9.17 21.18
C VAL A 377 25.34 9.23 20.14
N GLN A 378 25.73 8.08 19.56
CA GLN A 378 26.76 8.07 18.51
C GLN A 378 26.31 8.79 17.23
N GLU A 379 25.04 8.66 16.86
CA GLU A 379 24.46 9.33 15.70
C GLU A 379 24.24 10.83 15.96
N MET A 380 23.86 11.21 17.19
CA MET A 380 23.83 12.60 17.63
C MET A 380 25.22 13.25 17.59
N ASN A 381 26.25 12.57 18.09
CA ASN A 381 27.63 13.06 18.03
C ASN A 381 28.15 13.14 16.59
N ARG A 382 27.64 12.30 15.67
CA ARG A 382 27.92 12.42 14.22
C ARG A 382 27.34 13.71 13.63
N LEU A 383 26.22 14.21 14.15
CA LEU A 383 25.68 15.54 13.84
C LEU A 383 26.44 16.68 14.55
N GLY A 384 27.54 16.39 15.24
CA GLY A 384 28.33 17.38 15.94
C GLY A 384 27.81 17.77 17.32
N ALA A 385 26.93 16.95 17.93
CA ALA A 385 26.65 17.07 19.35
C ALA A 385 27.89 16.69 20.19
N ASP A 386 27.96 17.20 21.41
CA ASP A 386 29.00 16.86 22.39
C ASP A 386 28.35 16.16 23.59
N ILE A 387 28.32 14.83 23.51
CA ILE A 387 27.64 13.98 24.49
C ILE A 387 28.60 12.89 24.96
N GLU A 388 28.84 12.85 26.27
CA GLU A 388 29.65 11.84 26.95
C GLU A 388 28.76 10.83 27.67
N LEU A 389 29.03 9.54 27.47
CA LEU A 389 28.34 8.47 28.19
C LEU A 389 29.16 8.00 29.39
N HIS A 390 28.52 7.97 30.56
CA HIS A 390 29.07 7.42 31.78
C HIS A 390 28.32 6.13 32.16
N GLY A 391 28.83 5.02 31.63
CA GLY A 391 28.17 3.72 31.78
C GLY A 391 26.89 3.65 30.95
N HIS A 392 25.89 2.93 31.47
CA HIS A 392 24.66 2.61 30.74
C HIS A 392 23.47 3.52 31.11
N SER A 393 23.57 4.23 32.25
CA SER A 393 22.45 4.98 32.84
C SER A 393 22.66 6.49 32.91
N MET A 394 23.80 7.03 32.47
CA MET A 394 24.06 8.48 32.54
C MET A 394 24.73 9.00 31.27
N ALA A 395 24.21 10.11 30.75
CA ALA A 395 24.80 10.90 29.68
C ALA A 395 25.02 12.33 30.14
N VAL A 396 26.17 12.91 29.86
CA VAL A 396 26.45 14.34 30.04
C VAL A 396 26.41 15.00 28.67
N VAL A 397 25.56 16.01 28.52
CA VAL A 397 25.35 16.73 27.27
C VAL A 397 25.91 18.14 27.43
N HIS A 398 26.92 18.46 26.62
CA HIS A 398 27.46 19.81 26.50
C HIS A 398 26.79 20.49 25.31
N GLY A 399 26.00 21.53 25.58
CA GLY A 399 25.26 22.20 24.52
C GLY A 399 26.18 22.94 23.54
N THR A 400 25.99 22.70 22.25
CA THR A 400 26.81 23.27 21.17
C THR A 400 26.05 24.37 20.44
N ASP A 401 26.77 25.31 19.83
CA ASP A 401 26.16 26.46 19.14
C ASP A 401 25.40 26.04 17.86
N LYS A 402 25.90 25.00 17.19
CA LYS A 402 25.42 24.53 15.89
C LYS A 402 25.67 23.03 15.75
N LEU A 403 24.71 22.33 15.16
CA LEU A 403 24.88 20.97 14.66
C LEU A 403 25.23 21.01 13.17
N ARG A 404 25.84 19.94 12.66
CA ARG A 404 26.23 19.77 11.27
C ARG A 404 25.49 18.61 10.66
N ALA A 405 25.06 18.77 9.41
CA ALA A 405 24.40 17.69 8.70
C ALA A 405 25.32 16.48 8.47
N ALA A 406 24.76 15.29 8.60
CA ALA A 406 25.43 14.02 8.32
C ALA A 406 24.40 12.95 7.96
N PRO A 407 24.79 11.86 7.25
CA PRO A 407 23.96 10.67 7.20
C PRO A 407 23.94 9.99 8.58
N VAL A 408 22.76 9.70 9.10
CA VAL A 408 22.54 9.07 10.42
C VAL A 408 21.53 7.94 10.33
N MET A 409 21.60 6.99 11.26
CA MET A 409 20.70 5.84 11.29
C MET A 409 19.76 5.86 12.50
N ALA A 410 18.46 5.70 12.27
CA ALA A 410 17.50 5.45 13.34
C ALA A 410 17.76 4.08 14.01
N THR A 411 17.81 4.07 15.34
CA THR A 411 18.09 2.87 16.15
C THR A 411 16.87 2.34 16.91
N ASP A 412 15.94 3.22 17.26
CA ASP A 412 14.64 2.89 17.82
C ASP A 412 13.65 4.05 17.59
N LEU A 413 12.41 3.89 18.05
CA LEU A 413 11.32 4.83 17.84
C LEU A 413 11.56 6.23 18.43
N ARG A 414 12.16 6.34 19.62
CA ARG A 414 12.33 7.64 20.32
C ARG A 414 13.66 8.27 19.94
N ALA A 415 14.69 7.43 19.80
CA ALA A 415 15.95 7.79 19.16
C ALA A 415 15.74 8.46 17.80
N SER A 416 14.90 7.89 16.94
CA SER A 416 14.68 8.42 15.60
C SER A 416 14.05 9.82 15.59
N SER A 417 13.06 10.08 16.45
CA SER A 417 12.51 11.43 16.61
C SER A 417 13.54 12.45 17.11
N SER A 418 14.47 12.05 17.98
CA SER A 418 15.55 12.94 18.44
C SER A 418 16.49 13.32 17.29
N LEU A 419 16.79 12.39 16.38
CA LEU A 419 17.60 12.67 15.19
C LEU A 419 16.88 13.61 14.22
N VAL A 420 15.55 13.49 14.08
CA VAL A 420 14.74 14.43 13.31
C VAL A 420 14.82 15.84 13.93
N ILE A 421 14.65 15.97 15.25
CA ILE A 421 14.78 17.26 15.94
C ILE A 421 16.18 17.86 15.76
N ALA A 422 17.23 17.04 15.93
CA ALA A 422 18.60 17.47 15.73
C ALA A 422 18.86 17.91 14.28
N ALA A 423 18.32 17.19 13.30
CA ALA A 423 18.41 17.50 11.88
C ALA A 423 17.75 18.83 11.52
N LEU A 424 16.61 19.17 12.14
CA LEU A 424 15.93 20.46 11.94
C LEU A 424 16.79 21.67 12.35
N VAL A 425 17.74 21.47 13.27
CA VAL A 425 18.64 22.54 13.78
C VAL A 425 20.04 22.46 13.13
N ALA A 426 20.33 21.39 12.39
CA ALA A 426 21.64 21.17 11.78
C ALA A 426 21.86 22.01 10.52
N GLU A 427 23.09 22.45 10.29
CA GLU A 427 23.46 23.14 9.05
C GLU A 427 23.69 22.13 7.92
N GLY A 428 22.88 22.21 6.87
CA GLY A 428 22.94 21.38 5.67
C GLY A 428 21.83 20.33 5.60
N THR A 429 21.96 19.38 4.68
CA THR A 429 20.97 18.30 4.48
C THR A 429 21.38 17.04 5.24
N THR A 430 20.62 16.67 6.26
CA THR A 430 20.78 15.42 7.01
C THR A 430 19.95 14.32 6.36
N ILE A 431 20.54 13.13 6.16
CA ILE A 431 19.84 11.95 5.66
C ILE A 431 19.63 11.00 6.84
N ILE A 432 18.39 10.64 7.13
CA ILE A 432 18.03 9.72 8.22
C ILE A 432 17.61 8.38 7.61
N ASP A 433 18.42 7.35 7.81
CA ASP A 433 18.15 5.99 7.35
C ASP A 433 17.38 5.18 8.39
N ARG A 434 16.81 4.03 7.96
CA ARG A 434 16.00 3.11 8.80
C ARG A 434 14.75 3.76 9.40
N ILE A 435 14.09 4.61 8.61
CA ILE A 435 12.90 5.37 9.01
C ILE A 435 11.70 4.51 9.42
N TYR A 436 11.70 3.19 9.15
CA TYR A 436 10.68 2.28 9.67
C TYR A 436 10.54 2.34 11.20
N HIS A 437 11.59 2.75 11.94
CA HIS A 437 11.48 2.99 13.38
C HIS A 437 10.59 4.20 13.70
N ILE A 438 10.60 5.25 12.87
CA ILE A 438 9.75 6.44 12.98
C ILE A 438 8.29 6.05 12.69
N ASP A 439 8.06 5.30 11.61
CA ASP A 439 6.74 4.91 11.11
C ASP A 439 5.94 4.03 12.09
N ARG A 440 6.62 3.51 13.12
CA ARG A 440 6.02 2.74 14.20
C ARG A 440 5.47 3.59 15.35
N GLY A 441 5.65 4.90 15.33
CA GLY A 441 5.16 5.74 16.43
C GLY A 441 5.02 7.22 16.15
N TYR A 442 5.18 7.66 14.91
CA TYR A 442 4.76 8.97 14.45
C TYR A 442 4.04 8.82 13.10
N GLU A 443 2.85 9.39 13.01
CA GLU A 443 2.02 9.36 11.81
C GLU A 443 2.40 10.57 10.94
N THR A 444 2.86 10.31 9.71
CA THR A 444 3.23 11.33 8.71
C THR A 444 4.06 12.48 9.28
N ILE A 445 5.07 12.17 10.09
CA ILE A 445 5.87 13.18 10.82
C ILE A 445 6.46 14.24 9.87
N GLU A 446 6.83 13.84 8.66
CA GLU A 446 7.35 14.71 7.61
C GLU A 446 6.31 15.76 7.19
N GLU A 447 5.05 15.38 7.02
CA GLU A 447 3.97 16.28 6.61
C GLU A 447 3.64 17.24 7.76
N LYS A 448 3.52 16.73 8.99
CA LYS A 448 3.26 17.57 10.17
C LYS A 448 4.38 18.58 10.41
N LEU A 449 5.64 18.18 10.27
CA LEU A 449 6.78 19.11 10.38
C LEU A 449 6.83 20.11 9.23
N GLN A 450 6.52 19.72 7.99
CA GLN A 450 6.39 20.65 6.86
C GLN A 450 5.31 21.70 7.11
N GLN A 451 4.17 21.31 7.68
CA GLN A 451 3.09 22.24 8.05
C GLN A 451 3.54 23.25 9.10
N LEU A 452 4.43 22.84 10.02
CA LEU A 452 5.06 23.72 11.01
C LEU A 452 6.22 24.57 10.44
N GLY A 453 6.53 24.45 9.15
CA GLY A 453 7.58 25.21 8.46
C GLY A 453 8.95 24.51 8.40
N GLY A 454 9.05 23.26 8.84
CA GLY A 454 10.26 22.44 8.72
C GLY A 454 10.55 22.01 7.28
N SER A 455 11.83 22.00 6.89
CA SER A 455 12.26 21.44 5.60
C SER A 455 12.61 19.96 5.77
N VAL A 456 11.58 19.11 5.72
CA VAL A 456 11.70 17.65 5.84
C VAL A 456 11.02 17.03 4.63
N GLN A 457 11.57 15.95 4.07
CA GLN A 457 10.93 15.20 3.00
C GLN A 457 11.25 13.71 3.16
N ARG A 458 10.27 12.84 2.89
CA ARG A 458 10.54 11.41 2.76
C ARG A 458 11.25 11.20 1.43
N ALA A 459 12.48 10.71 1.48
CA ALA A 459 13.21 10.33 0.27
C ALA A 459 12.53 9.10 -0.35
N VAL A 460 11.99 9.24 -1.56
CA VAL A 460 11.57 8.09 -2.36
C VAL A 460 12.82 7.47 -2.96
N MET A 461 13.48 6.59 -2.19
CA MET A 461 14.48 5.71 -2.75
C MET A 461 13.77 4.51 -3.35
N GLY A 462 13.63 4.49 -4.66
CA GLY A 462 13.33 3.28 -5.41
C GLY A 462 14.43 2.23 -5.24
N LEU A 463 14.36 1.20 -6.07
CA LEU A 463 15.18 0.00 -5.92
C LEU A 463 16.69 0.28 -6.09
N ILE A 464 17.49 -0.25 -5.17
CA ILE A 464 18.94 -0.39 -5.32
C ILE A 464 19.22 -1.75 -5.97
N ILE A 465 19.82 -1.73 -7.16
CA ILE A 465 19.98 -2.92 -8.01
C ILE A 465 21.48 -3.20 -8.20
N ALA A 466 21.96 -4.33 -7.65
CA ALA A 466 23.32 -4.79 -7.85
C ALA A 466 23.45 -5.61 -9.14
N LEU A 467 24.26 -5.12 -10.08
CA LEU A 467 24.56 -5.78 -11.35
C LEU A 467 25.99 -6.27 -11.37
N ASN A 468 26.21 -7.45 -11.98
CA ASN A 468 27.57 -7.89 -12.22
C ASN A 468 28.24 -7.07 -13.33
N LYS A 469 29.56 -6.89 -13.26
CA LYS A 469 30.35 -6.29 -14.34
C LYS A 469 30.72 -7.34 -15.39
N GLY A 470 30.78 -6.95 -16.67
CA GLY A 470 31.27 -7.79 -17.77
C GLY A 470 30.22 -8.14 -18.81
N ARG A 471 30.23 -9.37 -19.34
CA ARG A 471 29.34 -9.80 -20.43
C ARG A 471 27.85 -9.71 -20.05
N ILE A 472 27.49 -10.25 -18.89
CA ILE A 472 26.10 -10.24 -18.39
C ILE A 472 25.60 -8.81 -18.17
N PHE A 473 26.46 -7.87 -17.74
CA PHE A 473 26.12 -6.44 -17.64
C PHE A 473 25.55 -5.88 -18.95
N LYS A 474 26.26 -6.14 -20.06
CA LYS A 474 25.89 -5.63 -21.40
C LYS A 474 24.60 -6.23 -21.93
N GLU A 475 24.30 -7.46 -21.53
CA GLU A 475 23.07 -8.16 -21.90
C GLU A 475 21.89 -7.76 -20.99
N CYS A 476 22.12 -7.41 -19.72
CA CYS A 476 21.07 -7.01 -18.77
C CYS A 476 20.69 -5.53 -18.88
N LEU A 477 21.63 -4.64 -19.22
CA LEU A 477 21.39 -3.20 -19.24
C LEU A 477 20.26 -2.78 -20.19
N PRO A 478 20.14 -3.31 -21.42
CA PRO A 478 19.01 -3.01 -22.30
C PRO A 478 17.66 -3.45 -21.72
N LEU A 479 17.62 -4.57 -21.00
CA LEU A 479 16.40 -5.09 -20.37
C LEU A 479 15.93 -4.19 -19.23
N LEU A 480 16.87 -3.73 -18.40
CA LEU A 480 16.56 -2.78 -17.33
C LEU A 480 16.18 -1.41 -17.90
N ALA A 481 16.86 -0.94 -18.95
CA ALA A 481 16.51 0.31 -19.62
C ALA A 481 15.09 0.27 -20.22
N ALA A 482 14.64 -0.90 -20.70
CA ALA A 482 13.26 -1.12 -21.16
C ALA A 482 12.22 -1.22 -20.02
N CYS A 483 12.67 -1.21 -18.77
CA CYS A 483 11.89 -1.07 -17.55
C CYS A 483 12.13 0.32 -16.91
N ASP A 484 12.59 1.30 -17.70
CA ASP A 484 12.92 2.66 -17.26
C ASP A 484 14.04 2.74 -16.18
N ILE A 485 14.87 1.71 -16.09
CA ILE A 485 16.02 1.61 -15.17
C ILE A 485 17.31 1.67 -16.02
N ALA A 486 17.75 2.88 -16.33
CA ALA A 486 18.98 3.12 -17.08
C ALA A 486 19.88 4.11 -16.32
N PRO A 487 21.19 3.84 -16.21
CA PRO A 487 22.11 4.74 -15.52
C PRO A 487 22.19 6.10 -16.24
N ASP A 488 22.34 7.14 -15.43
CA ASP A 488 22.47 8.54 -15.83
C ASP A 488 23.74 8.81 -16.67
N GLU A 489 24.82 8.08 -16.41
CA GLU A 489 26.06 8.07 -17.18
C GLU A 489 26.45 6.65 -17.65
N ASP A 490 27.35 6.56 -18.64
CA ASP A 490 27.84 5.28 -19.16
C ASP A 490 28.78 4.59 -18.15
N PRO A 491 28.40 3.41 -17.60
CA PRO A 491 29.21 2.70 -16.62
C PRO A 491 30.53 2.14 -17.16
N ASP A 492 30.66 1.94 -18.49
CA ASP A 492 31.92 1.50 -19.11
C ASP A 492 32.91 2.66 -19.27
N ALA A 493 32.42 3.90 -19.35
CA ALA A 493 33.23 5.12 -19.46
C ALA A 493 33.56 5.77 -18.10
N SER A 494 32.87 5.37 -17.03
CA SER A 494 33.02 5.92 -15.69
C SER A 494 33.94 5.09 -14.78
N ARG A 495 34.54 5.76 -13.78
CA ARG A 495 35.21 5.08 -12.65
C ARG A 495 34.29 4.84 -11.46
N LYS A 496 33.04 5.34 -11.51
CA LYS A 496 32.04 5.11 -10.45
C LYS A 496 31.60 3.65 -10.42
N LEU A 497 31.12 3.22 -9.26
CA LEU A 497 30.52 1.89 -9.05
C LEU A 497 29.04 1.99 -8.68
N ILE A 498 28.54 3.19 -8.43
CA ILE A 498 27.15 3.48 -8.09
C ILE A 498 26.67 4.58 -9.03
N PHE A 499 25.51 4.36 -9.62
CA PHE A 499 24.91 5.21 -10.65
C PHE A 499 23.45 5.49 -10.29
N GLU A 500 23.00 6.72 -10.48
CA GLU A 500 21.58 7.07 -10.41
C GLU A 500 20.89 6.71 -11.72
N THR A 501 19.57 6.52 -11.73
CA THR A 501 18.83 6.33 -12.99
C THR A 501 18.37 7.62 -13.63
N ARG A 502 18.30 7.64 -14.98
CA ARG A 502 17.88 8.82 -15.79
C ARG A 502 16.50 9.36 -15.45
N THR A 503 15.58 8.46 -15.15
CA THR A 503 14.19 8.74 -14.77
C THR A 503 14.06 9.12 -13.29
N GLY A 504 15.17 9.09 -12.53
CA GLY A 504 15.18 9.23 -11.08
C GLY A 504 14.63 8.00 -10.38
N GLY A 505 14.80 7.94 -9.06
CA GLY A 505 14.16 6.95 -8.21
C GLY A 505 14.98 5.67 -7.99
N HIS A 506 15.77 5.14 -8.92
CA HIS A 506 16.52 3.89 -8.71
C HIS A 506 18.04 4.12 -8.68
N GLN A 507 18.76 3.21 -8.02
CA GLN A 507 20.24 3.19 -8.03
C GLN A 507 20.76 1.86 -8.57
N ILE A 508 21.85 1.92 -9.35
CA ILE A 508 22.53 0.76 -9.89
C ILE A 508 23.92 0.65 -9.26
N ILE A 509 24.21 -0.48 -8.62
CA ILE A 509 25.53 -0.83 -8.11
C ILE A 509 26.20 -1.79 -9.10
N VAL A 510 27.35 -1.43 -9.64
CA VAL A 510 28.14 -2.31 -10.51
C VAL A 510 29.21 -3.02 -9.66
N ALA A 511 29.07 -4.33 -9.51
CA ALA A 511 29.92 -5.16 -8.64
C ALA A 511 30.56 -6.33 -9.40
N ARG A 512 31.56 -6.99 -8.78
CA ARG A 512 32.05 -8.28 -9.30
C ARG A 512 30.99 -9.34 -9.05
N SER A 513 30.88 -10.34 -9.93
CA SER A 513 29.84 -11.38 -9.85
C SER A 513 29.73 -11.99 -8.45
N ALA A 514 30.86 -12.38 -7.84
CA ALA A 514 30.94 -12.97 -6.49
C ALA A 514 30.40 -12.07 -5.35
N ASP A 515 30.41 -10.75 -5.54
CA ASP A 515 30.01 -9.79 -4.51
C ASP A 515 28.49 -9.49 -4.58
N VAL A 516 27.83 -9.71 -5.72
CA VAL A 516 26.40 -9.40 -5.92
C VAL A 516 25.48 -10.14 -4.92
N PRO A 517 25.56 -11.49 -4.74
CA PRO A 517 24.74 -12.17 -3.74
C PRO A 517 24.92 -11.61 -2.33
N THR A 518 26.13 -11.20 -1.99
CA THR A 518 26.46 -10.64 -0.67
C THR A 518 25.77 -9.29 -0.47
N TYR A 519 25.82 -8.38 -1.46
CA TYR A 519 25.12 -7.09 -1.34
C TYR A 519 23.62 -7.25 -1.18
N VAL A 520 23.01 -8.24 -1.84
CA VAL A 520 21.60 -8.53 -1.68
C VAL A 520 21.31 -9.16 -0.32
N GLU A 521 22.13 -10.11 0.15
CA GLU A 521 21.95 -10.77 1.44
C GLU A 521 21.97 -9.77 2.62
N TYR A 522 22.92 -8.83 2.61
CA TYR A 522 23.07 -7.83 3.66
C TYR A 522 22.14 -6.61 3.49
N GLY A 523 21.28 -6.59 2.46
CA GLY A 523 20.33 -5.51 2.21
C GLY A 523 20.97 -4.20 1.75
N VAL A 524 22.21 -4.27 1.24
CA VAL A 524 22.87 -3.14 0.56
C VAL A 524 22.20 -2.88 -0.80
N ALA A 525 21.78 -3.95 -1.47
CA ALA A 525 20.94 -3.89 -2.66
C ALA A 525 19.61 -4.59 -2.40
N ASP A 526 18.52 -3.99 -2.88
CA ASP A 526 17.19 -4.59 -2.85
C ASP A 526 17.14 -5.81 -3.77
N ILE A 527 17.75 -5.68 -4.95
CA ILE A 527 17.77 -6.68 -6.02
C ILE A 527 19.21 -6.91 -6.48
N GLY A 528 19.52 -8.15 -6.88
CA GLY A 528 20.76 -8.48 -7.57
C GLY A 528 20.51 -9.27 -8.84
N ILE A 529 21.32 -9.01 -9.88
CA ILE A 529 21.33 -9.80 -11.11
C ILE A 529 22.72 -10.43 -11.26
N THR A 530 22.78 -11.76 -11.16
CA THR A 530 24.04 -12.51 -11.17
C THR A 530 23.86 -13.95 -11.65
N GLY A 531 24.96 -14.63 -11.97
CA GLY A 531 24.93 -16.01 -12.46
C GLY A 531 24.53 -17.04 -11.39
N LYS A 532 23.81 -18.09 -11.80
CA LYS A 532 23.44 -19.22 -10.93
C LYS A 532 24.66 -19.91 -10.31
N ASP A 533 25.77 -19.96 -11.05
CA ASP A 533 27.06 -20.48 -10.59
C ASP A 533 27.56 -19.73 -9.35
N THR A 534 27.39 -18.41 -9.34
CA THR A 534 27.79 -17.56 -8.23
C THR A 534 26.88 -17.79 -7.02
N ILE A 535 25.56 -17.88 -7.26
CA ILE A 535 24.58 -18.14 -6.20
C ILE A 535 24.86 -19.48 -5.51
N LEU A 536 25.17 -20.52 -6.29
CA LEU A 536 25.47 -21.85 -5.75
C LEU A 536 26.84 -21.90 -5.03
N GLU A 537 27.85 -21.19 -5.54
CA GLU A 537 29.18 -21.21 -4.94
C GLU A 537 29.29 -20.36 -3.66
N TYR A 538 28.60 -19.21 -3.61
CA TYR A 538 28.76 -18.23 -2.52
C TYR A 538 27.50 -18.05 -1.66
N GLY A 539 26.31 -18.45 -2.12
CA GLY A 539 25.02 -18.20 -1.45
C GLY A 539 24.61 -19.23 -0.40
N GLY A 540 25.55 -19.93 0.23
CA GLY A 540 25.36 -21.15 1.03
C GLY A 540 24.52 -21.08 2.32
N ALA A 541 23.81 -19.97 2.58
CA ALA A 541 22.88 -19.81 3.70
C ALA A 541 21.82 -18.71 3.39
N MET A 542 20.97 -18.93 2.39
CA MET A 542 20.20 -17.88 1.69
C MET A 542 19.41 -16.87 2.56
N GLY A 543 19.93 -15.64 2.66
CA GLY A 543 19.22 -14.43 3.13
C GLY A 543 18.45 -13.67 2.05
N PHE A 544 18.26 -14.24 0.85
CA PHE A 544 17.52 -13.66 -0.28
C PHE A 544 16.63 -14.71 -0.97
N TYR A 545 15.71 -14.26 -1.84
CA TYR A 545 14.90 -15.10 -2.73
C TYR A 545 15.48 -15.13 -4.14
N GLU A 546 15.45 -16.28 -4.81
CA GLU A 546 15.72 -16.39 -6.25
C GLU A 546 14.39 -16.32 -6.99
N MET A 547 14.13 -15.20 -7.67
CA MET A 547 12.79 -14.87 -8.16
C MET A 547 12.60 -15.16 -9.65
N LEU A 548 13.62 -14.87 -10.48
CA LEU A 548 13.47 -14.96 -11.93
C LEU A 548 14.76 -15.48 -12.60
N ASP A 549 14.58 -16.38 -13.56
CA ASP A 549 15.62 -16.75 -14.54
C ASP A 549 15.52 -15.82 -15.75
N LEU A 550 16.55 -15.01 -15.99
CA LEU A 550 16.55 -14.08 -17.12
C LEU A 550 16.90 -14.76 -18.45
N GLY A 551 17.35 -16.02 -18.43
CA GLY A 551 17.73 -16.76 -19.63
C GLY A 551 18.99 -16.23 -20.33
N ILE A 552 19.72 -15.30 -19.71
CA ILE A 552 20.94 -14.66 -20.22
C ILE A 552 22.16 -15.51 -19.85
N GLY A 553 23.10 -15.66 -20.80
CA GLY A 553 24.37 -16.36 -20.56
C GLY A 553 24.22 -17.88 -20.30
N LYS A 554 23.27 -18.55 -20.96
CA LYS A 554 23.02 -19.99 -20.79
C LYS A 554 24.26 -20.83 -21.10
N CYS A 555 24.67 -21.66 -20.15
CA CYS A 555 25.79 -22.59 -20.27
C CYS A 555 25.62 -23.76 -19.29
N ARG A 556 26.54 -24.72 -19.28
CA ARG A 556 26.49 -25.89 -18.38
C ARG A 556 27.72 -25.93 -17.51
N MET A 557 27.56 -26.18 -16.21
CA MET A 557 28.68 -26.56 -15.36
C MET A 557 28.93 -28.06 -15.52
N MET A 558 30.15 -28.45 -15.87
CA MET A 558 30.45 -29.84 -16.23
C MET A 558 31.77 -30.31 -15.62
N THR A 559 31.88 -31.62 -15.43
CA THR A 559 33.17 -32.29 -15.27
C THR A 559 33.80 -32.51 -16.65
N ALA A 560 35.11 -32.33 -16.76
CA ALA A 560 35.86 -32.60 -17.98
C ALA A 560 37.23 -33.21 -17.67
N GLY A 561 37.75 -34.06 -18.55
CA GLY A 561 39.06 -34.66 -18.37
C GLY A 561 39.68 -35.12 -19.69
N PRO A 562 40.92 -35.63 -19.68
CA PRO A 562 41.61 -35.99 -20.91
C PRO A 562 40.85 -37.04 -21.72
N VAL A 563 40.81 -36.86 -23.04
CA VAL A 563 40.12 -37.75 -23.97
C VAL A 563 40.64 -39.19 -23.83
N GLY A 564 39.73 -40.14 -23.61
CA GLY A 564 40.06 -41.57 -23.54
C GLY A 564 40.81 -42.01 -22.27
N VAL A 565 40.97 -41.12 -21.28
CA VAL A 565 41.60 -41.46 -19.98
C VAL A 565 40.52 -41.65 -18.91
N PRO A 566 40.27 -42.87 -18.41
CA PRO A 566 39.26 -43.08 -17.38
C PRO A 566 39.64 -42.44 -16.05
N GLU A 567 38.65 -42.11 -15.23
CA GLU A 567 38.92 -41.54 -13.91
C GLU A 567 39.50 -42.60 -12.96
N PRO A 568 40.47 -42.22 -12.10
CA PRO A 568 41.03 -43.14 -11.11
C PRO A 568 39.97 -43.59 -10.09
N SER A 569 40.09 -44.84 -9.66
CA SER A 569 39.21 -45.48 -8.66
C SER A 569 39.45 -45.02 -7.21
N GLY A 570 40.57 -44.33 -6.96
CA GLY A 570 40.94 -43.77 -5.65
C GLY A 570 40.48 -42.33 -5.45
N VAL A 571 41.25 -41.57 -4.65
CA VAL A 571 41.00 -40.13 -4.44
C VAL A 571 41.21 -39.37 -5.74
N LEU A 572 40.15 -38.72 -6.22
CA LEU A 572 40.17 -37.99 -7.48
C LEU A 572 40.67 -36.55 -7.27
N ARG A 573 41.69 -36.12 -8.01
CA ARG A 573 42.18 -34.73 -7.96
C ARG A 573 41.38 -33.88 -8.94
N VAL A 574 40.67 -32.87 -8.44
CA VAL A 574 39.80 -32.02 -9.26
C VAL A 574 40.28 -30.58 -9.22
N ALA A 575 40.62 -30.01 -10.37
CA ALA A 575 40.91 -28.58 -10.48
C ALA A 575 39.62 -27.79 -10.75
N THR A 576 39.36 -26.75 -9.97
CA THR A 576 38.16 -25.92 -10.16
C THR A 576 38.30 -24.57 -9.50
N LYS A 577 37.54 -23.59 -9.98
CA LYS A 577 37.28 -22.33 -9.27
C LYS A 577 36.03 -22.39 -8.37
N PHE A 578 35.21 -23.44 -8.52
CA PHE A 578 33.93 -23.65 -7.83
C PHE A 578 34.05 -24.74 -6.76
N ILE A 579 34.71 -24.39 -5.66
CA ILE A 579 35.10 -25.34 -4.62
C ILE A 579 33.87 -25.94 -3.94
N ASN A 580 32.89 -25.11 -3.58
CA ASN A 580 31.71 -25.55 -2.84
C ASN A 580 30.81 -26.42 -3.72
N ILE A 581 30.51 -25.97 -4.95
CA ILE A 581 29.69 -26.74 -5.89
C ILE A 581 30.32 -28.10 -6.20
N THR A 582 31.62 -28.10 -6.49
CA THR A 582 32.36 -29.33 -6.81
C THR A 582 32.39 -30.28 -5.61
N LYS A 583 32.61 -29.75 -4.41
CA LYS A 583 32.60 -30.53 -3.17
C LYS A 583 31.26 -31.20 -2.94
N ASP A 584 30.17 -30.46 -3.11
CA ASP A 584 28.82 -30.99 -2.88
C ASP A 584 28.40 -32.01 -3.95
N TYR A 585 28.73 -31.76 -5.21
CA TYR A 585 28.50 -32.71 -6.31
C TYR A 585 29.15 -34.08 -6.04
N TYR A 586 30.45 -34.11 -5.73
CA TYR A 586 31.14 -35.37 -5.48
C TYR A 586 30.79 -36.01 -4.13
N ARG A 587 30.44 -35.19 -3.12
CA ARG A 587 29.91 -35.68 -1.83
C ARG A 587 28.60 -36.45 -2.03
N GLN A 588 27.69 -35.93 -2.85
CA GLN A 588 26.42 -36.61 -3.17
C GLN A 588 26.64 -37.95 -3.89
N GLN A 589 27.74 -38.09 -4.62
CA GLN A 589 28.14 -39.33 -5.27
C GLN A 589 28.95 -40.29 -4.38
N GLY A 590 29.21 -39.92 -3.12
CA GLY A 590 30.02 -40.72 -2.21
C GLY A 590 31.49 -40.84 -2.62
N ARG A 591 32.00 -39.92 -3.45
CA ARG A 591 33.36 -39.98 -4.00
C ARG A 591 34.32 -39.08 -3.23
N GLN A 592 35.47 -39.63 -2.84
CA GLN A 592 36.53 -38.83 -2.23
C GLN A 592 37.29 -38.02 -3.29
N VAL A 593 37.43 -36.72 -3.04
CA VAL A 593 38.11 -35.79 -3.94
C VAL A 593 39.16 -34.94 -3.21
N SER A 594 40.25 -34.61 -3.91
CA SER A 594 41.22 -33.58 -3.52
C SER A 594 41.03 -32.37 -4.44
N LEU A 595 40.55 -31.26 -3.87
CA LEU A 595 40.21 -30.07 -4.66
C LEU A 595 41.42 -29.14 -4.79
N ILE A 596 41.72 -28.74 -6.03
CA ILE A 596 42.80 -27.82 -6.38
C ILE A 596 42.15 -26.53 -6.87
N LYS A 597 42.24 -25.49 -6.06
CA LYS A 597 41.68 -24.18 -6.41
C LYS A 597 42.54 -23.51 -7.48
N LEU A 598 41.91 -23.14 -8.59
CA LEU A 598 42.52 -22.35 -9.65
C LEU A 598 41.66 -21.11 -9.96
N SER A 599 42.27 -20.09 -10.56
CA SER A 599 41.60 -18.82 -10.87
C SER A 599 41.30 -18.63 -12.37
N GLY A 600 41.94 -19.42 -13.24
CA GLY A 600 41.79 -19.37 -14.70
C GLY A 600 42.59 -20.47 -15.40
N ALA A 601 42.32 -20.68 -16.69
CA ALA A 601 42.93 -21.72 -17.54
C ALA A 601 42.88 -23.13 -16.92
N MET A 602 41.66 -23.59 -16.59
CA MET A 602 41.43 -24.89 -15.94
C MET A 602 41.95 -26.04 -16.80
N GLU A 603 41.84 -25.91 -18.11
CA GLU A 603 42.13 -26.94 -19.10
C GLU A 603 43.60 -27.38 -19.10
N ILE A 604 44.50 -26.55 -18.56
CA ILE A 604 45.93 -26.85 -18.44
C ILE A 604 46.21 -27.82 -17.28
N ALA A 605 45.35 -27.85 -16.26
CA ALA A 605 45.62 -28.61 -15.04
C ALA A 605 45.75 -30.13 -15.27
N PRO A 606 44.89 -30.79 -16.08
CA PRO A 606 45.09 -32.19 -16.43
C PRO A 606 46.33 -32.42 -17.30
N LEU A 607 46.65 -31.48 -18.20
CA LEU A 607 47.78 -31.59 -19.13
C LEU A 607 49.14 -31.53 -18.41
N LEU A 608 49.23 -30.74 -17.34
CA LEU A 608 50.43 -30.67 -16.49
C LEU A 608 50.42 -31.68 -15.35
N ASN A 609 49.48 -32.64 -15.35
CA ASN A 609 49.30 -33.65 -14.31
C ASN A 609 49.06 -33.06 -12.90
N LEU A 610 48.52 -31.85 -12.84
CA LEU A 610 48.12 -31.19 -11.59
C LEU A 610 46.82 -31.81 -11.06
N SER A 611 45.86 -32.11 -11.94
CA SER A 611 44.58 -32.75 -11.61
C SER A 611 44.27 -33.93 -12.55
N ASP A 612 43.31 -34.76 -12.17
CA ASP A 612 42.81 -35.87 -13.00
C ASP A 612 41.59 -35.42 -13.85
N THR A 613 40.83 -34.45 -13.33
CA THR A 613 39.67 -33.85 -13.99
C THR A 613 39.55 -32.38 -13.58
N ILE A 614 38.68 -31.64 -14.26
CA ILE A 614 38.31 -30.27 -13.93
C ILE A 614 36.80 -30.13 -13.79
N VAL A 615 36.38 -29.13 -13.03
CA VAL A 615 35.01 -28.62 -13.02
C VAL A 615 35.03 -27.16 -13.44
N ASP A 616 34.40 -26.87 -14.57
CA ASP A 616 34.24 -25.50 -15.08
C ASP A 616 32.93 -25.34 -15.84
N ILE A 617 32.63 -24.09 -16.19
CA ILE A 617 31.50 -23.72 -17.04
C ILE A 617 31.88 -23.93 -18.50
N VAL A 618 31.03 -24.67 -19.22
CA VAL A 618 31.17 -25.00 -20.63
C VAL A 618 30.01 -24.40 -21.41
N ASP A 619 30.35 -23.53 -22.36
CA ASP A 619 29.41 -22.98 -23.35
C ASP A 619 29.37 -23.90 -24.59
N THR A 620 30.29 -23.71 -25.54
CA THR A 620 30.38 -24.50 -26.79
C THR A 620 31.24 -25.76 -26.68
N GLY A 621 32.13 -25.84 -25.67
CA GLY A 621 33.09 -26.94 -25.51
C GLY A 621 34.36 -26.84 -26.37
N ASN A 622 34.48 -25.83 -27.24
CA ASN A 622 35.63 -25.66 -28.13
C ASN A 622 36.98 -25.57 -27.38
N THR A 623 37.00 -24.89 -26.23
CA THR A 623 38.22 -24.76 -25.40
C THR A 623 38.66 -26.09 -24.82
N LEU A 624 37.73 -26.96 -24.43
CA LEU A 624 38.04 -28.31 -23.94
C LEU A 624 38.68 -29.14 -25.06
N VAL A 625 38.04 -29.16 -26.24
CA VAL A 625 38.51 -29.93 -27.41
C VAL A 625 39.90 -29.45 -27.87
N ALA A 626 40.11 -28.14 -27.93
CA ALA A 626 41.40 -27.55 -28.31
C ALA A 626 42.56 -27.95 -27.38
N ASN A 627 42.25 -28.33 -26.13
CA ASN A 627 43.20 -28.74 -25.11
C ASN A 627 43.15 -30.26 -24.83
N GLY A 628 42.53 -31.06 -25.71
CA GLY A 628 42.51 -32.52 -25.57
C GLY A 628 41.67 -33.04 -24.41
N LEU A 629 40.67 -32.28 -23.97
CA LEU A 629 39.71 -32.67 -22.94
C LEU A 629 38.33 -32.98 -23.54
N GLU A 630 37.61 -33.92 -22.93
CA GLU A 630 36.21 -34.22 -23.22
C GLU A 630 35.32 -33.90 -22.00
N ALA A 631 34.12 -33.38 -22.26
CA ALA A 631 33.10 -33.21 -21.23
C ALA A 631 32.53 -34.58 -20.83
N ARG A 632 32.37 -34.82 -19.53
CA ARG A 632 31.98 -36.13 -18.99
C ARG A 632 30.59 -36.13 -18.40
N ALA A 633 30.34 -35.30 -17.40
CA ALA A 633 29.06 -35.22 -16.72
C ALA A 633 28.62 -33.77 -16.52
N THR A 634 27.31 -33.52 -16.69
CA THR A 634 26.70 -32.25 -16.35
C THR A 634 26.42 -32.20 -14.85
N ILE A 635 26.82 -31.12 -14.20
CA ILE A 635 26.53 -30.84 -12.78
C ILE A 635 25.22 -30.06 -12.69
N CYS A 636 25.11 -28.94 -13.41
CA CYS A 636 23.87 -28.15 -13.49
C CYS A 636 23.88 -27.19 -14.69
N ASP A 637 22.69 -26.73 -15.07
CA ASP A 637 22.53 -25.63 -16.02
C ASP A 637 22.75 -24.28 -15.32
N ILE A 638 23.46 -23.39 -16.01
CA ILE A 638 23.82 -22.05 -15.53
C ILE A 638 23.14 -21.01 -16.41
N SER A 639 22.50 -20.05 -15.76
CA SER A 639 21.93 -18.85 -16.37
C SER A 639 21.97 -17.68 -15.39
N THR A 640 21.73 -16.48 -15.89
CA THR A 640 21.61 -15.27 -15.06
C THR A 640 20.28 -15.28 -14.30
N ARG A 641 20.34 -14.98 -13.00
CA ARG A 641 19.21 -14.95 -12.07
C ARG A 641 19.02 -13.57 -11.49
N LEU A 642 17.76 -13.20 -11.28
CA LEU A 642 17.35 -12.10 -10.42
C LEU A 642 17.08 -12.65 -9.02
N ILE A 643 17.80 -12.10 -8.04
CA ILE A 643 17.65 -12.39 -6.62
C ILE A 643 17.16 -11.14 -5.89
N VAL A 644 16.40 -11.32 -4.80
CA VAL A 644 15.84 -10.21 -4.02
C VAL A 644 16.07 -10.38 -2.54
N ASN A 645 16.47 -9.32 -1.86
CA ASN A 645 16.58 -9.29 -0.41
C ASN A 645 15.23 -9.58 0.26
N ARG A 646 15.24 -10.38 1.34
CA ARG A 646 14.01 -10.78 2.03
C ARG A 646 13.27 -9.63 2.72
N ALA A 647 14.00 -8.64 3.24
CA ALA A 647 13.39 -7.46 3.84
C ALA A 647 12.81 -6.54 2.76
N SER A 648 13.55 -6.31 1.66
CA SER A 648 13.07 -5.51 0.52
C SER A 648 11.82 -6.11 -0.13
N MET A 649 11.70 -7.44 -0.21
CA MET A 649 10.44 -8.07 -0.65
C MET A 649 9.23 -7.73 0.22
N LYS A 650 9.43 -7.32 1.49
CA LYS A 650 8.33 -6.91 2.38
C LYS A 650 8.13 -5.40 2.37
N THR A 651 9.21 -4.63 2.36
CA THR A 651 9.18 -3.17 2.51
C THR A 651 9.01 -2.42 1.18
N LYS A 652 9.30 -3.07 0.05
CA LYS A 652 9.19 -2.54 -1.32
C LYS A 652 8.49 -3.55 -2.25
N PHE A 653 7.45 -4.22 -1.73
CA PHE A 653 6.81 -5.36 -2.40
C PHE A 653 6.27 -5.00 -3.78
N ASP A 654 5.61 -3.84 -3.90
CA ASP A 654 4.97 -3.40 -5.13
C ASP A 654 6.01 -3.07 -6.21
N GLU A 655 7.05 -2.33 -5.86
CA GLU A 655 8.12 -1.94 -6.80
C GLU A 655 8.91 -3.16 -7.28
N VAL A 656 9.23 -4.09 -6.37
CA VAL A 656 9.94 -5.31 -6.73
C VAL A 656 9.10 -6.19 -7.65
N ASN A 657 7.82 -6.40 -7.33
CA ASN A 657 6.95 -7.25 -8.16
C ASN A 657 6.66 -6.62 -9.52
N ALA A 658 6.49 -5.30 -9.58
CA ALA A 658 6.35 -4.59 -10.85
C ALA A 658 7.58 -4.84 -11.75
N LEU A 659 8.79 -4.68 -11.21
CA LEU A 659 10.01 -4.94 -11.97
C LEU A 659 10.17 -6.41 -12.37
N ILE A 660 9.87 -7.35 -11.47
CA ILE A 660 9.89 -8.79 -11.80
C ILE A 660 8.90 -9.10 -12.92
N GLY A 661 7.67 -8.58 -12.85
CA GLY A 661 6.66 -8.79 -13.88
C GLY A 661 7.11 -8.25 -15.24
N GLN A 662 7.66 -7.04 -15.27
CA GLN A 662 8.18 -6.41 -16.49
C GLN A 662 9.34 -7.22 -17.09
N LEU A 663 10.29 -7.66 -16.27
CA LEU A 663 11.43 -8.46 -16.71
C LEU A 663 11.01 -9.87 -17.13
N ALA A 664 10.08 -10.51 -16.43
CA ALA A 664 9.60 -11.85 -16.77
C ALA A 664 8.95 -11.86 -18.16
N ILE A 665 8.06 -10.90 -18.44
CA ILE A 665 7.43 -10.77 -19.76
C ILE A 665 8.47 -10.45 -20.83
N ARG A 666 9.45 -9.59 -20.57
CA ARG A 666 10.48 -9.22 -21.58
C ARG A 666 11.50 -10.32 -21.84
N THR A 667 11.82 -11.16 -20.85
CA THR A 667 12.88 -12.18 -20.98
C THR A 667 12.35 -13.54 -21.38
N GLN A 668 11.10 -13.84 -21.01
CA GLN A 668 10.49 -15.14 -21.24
C GLN A 668 9.27 -15.06 -22.16
N GLY A 669 8.70 -13.87 -22.40
CA GLY A 669 7.64 -13.61 -23.38
C GLY A 669 6.53 -14.66 -23.36
N ASP A 670 6.37 -15.32 -24.51
CA ASP A 670 5.40 -16.37 -24.73
C ASP A 670 5.59 -17.60 -23.84
N GLN A 671 6.83 -17.90 -23.42
CA GLN A 671 7.09 -19.02 -22.50
C GLN A 671 6.58 -18.72 -21.09
N ALA A 672 6.72 -17.48 -20.61
CA ALA A 672 6.14 -17.08 -19.33
C ALA A 672 4.61 -17.11 -19.41
N LEU A 673 4.03 -16.61 -20.51
CA LEU A 673 2.60 -16.71 -20.75
C LEU A 673 2.10 -18.16 -20.73
N LEU A 674 2.78 -19.06 -21.43
CA LEU A 674 2.47 -20.48 -21.44
C LEU A 674 2.58 -21.10 -20.04
N ALA A 675 3.66 -20.84 -19.31
CA ALA A 675 3.88 -21.40 -17.98
C ALA A 675 2.80 -20.93 -16.98
N LEU A 676 2.46 -19.64 -17.00
CA LEU A 676 1.44 -19.06 -16.12
C LEU A 676 0.03 -19.54 -16.51
N SER A 677 -0.27 -19.66 -17.80
CA SER A 677 -1.56 -20.19 -18.28
C SER A 677 -1.70 -21.68 -17.93
N ASN A 678 -0.67 -22.51 -18.13
CA ASN A 678 -0.67 -23.90 -17.68
C ASN A 678 -0.87 -24.02 -16.16
N LYS A 679 -0.27 -23.11 -15.37
CA LYS A 679 -0.38 -23.11 -13.91
C LYS A 679 -1.77 -22.68 -13.42
N PHE A 680 -2.25 -21.53 -13.86
CA PHE A 680 -3.47 -20.91 -13.31
C PHE A 680 -4.73 -21.40 -14.01
N ASP A 681 -4.67 -21.62 -15.32
CA ASP A 681 -5.79 -22.11 -16.11
C ASP A 681 -5.77 -23.65 -16.24
N GLN A 682 -4.86 -24.35 -15.56
CA GLN A 682 -4.77 -25.83 -15.54
C GLN A 682 -4.68 -26.45 -16.95
N LEU A 683 -3.95 -25.78 -17.85
CA LEU A 683 -3.71 -26.23 -19.22
C LEU A 683 -2.52 -27.20 -19.27
N ALA A 684 -2.47 -28.00 -20.34
CA ALA A 684 -1.38 -28.92 -20.64
C ALA A 684 -0.79 -28.65 -22.04
N PHE A 685 -0.67 -27.37 -22.40
CA PHE A 685 -0.11 -26.97 -23.69
C PHE A 685 1.41 -27.08 -23.69
N LEU A 686 1.96 -27.53 -24.82
CA LEU A 686 3.38 -27.78 -25.02
C LEU A 686 4.12 -26.58 -25.59
N ASN A 687 3.39 -25.68 -26.26
CA ASN A 687 3.92 -24.45 -26.85
C ASN A 687 2.88 -23.34 -26.83
N ALA A 688 3.35 -22.09 -26.96
CA ALA A 688 2.51 -20.91 -26.83
C ALA A 688 1.53 -20.69 -27.99
N GLU A 689 1.81 -21.22 -29.20
CA GLU A 689 0.88 -21.13 -30.34
C GLU A 689 -0.47 -21.79 -30.03
N GLN A 690 -0.50 -22.79 -29.14
CA GLN A 690 -1.74 -23.42 -28.69
C GLN A 690 -2.64 -22.48 -27.87
N LEU A 691 -2.10 -21.36 -27.36
CA LEU A 691 -2.88 -20.30 -26.72
C LEU A 691 -3.62 -19.44 -27.74
N ARG A 692 -3.27 -19.48 -29.03
CA ARG A 692 -3.98 -18.72 -30.05
C ARG A 692 -5.28 -19.41 -30.44
N VAL A 693 -6.33 -18.62 -30.64
CA VAL A 693 -7.56 -19.08 -31.30
C VAL A 693 -7.56 -18.55 -32.72
N SER A 694 -7.56 -19.45 -33.69
CA SER A 694 -7.61 -19.12 -35.12
C SER A 694 -8.98 -18.60 -35.53
N HIS A 695 -9.02 -17.82 -36.62
CA HIS A 695 -10.28 -17.36 -37.18
C HIS A 695 -11.21 -18.53 -37.57
N ASP A 696 -10.64 -19.61 -38.11
CA ASP A 696 -11.41 -20.81 -38.48
C ASP A 696 -12.05 -21.49 -37.26
N GLU A 697 -11.36 -21.52 -36.11
CA GLU A 697 -11.94 -22.01 -34.87
C GLU A 697 -13.11 -21.15 -34.37
N LEU A 698 -13.00 -19.81 -34.50
CA LEU A 698 -14.09 -18.90 -34.15
C LEU A 698 -15.32 -19.12 -35.05
N GLN A 699 -15.12 -19.26 -36.37
CA GLN A 699 -16.22 -19.55 -37.30
C GLN A 699 -16.83 -20.94 -37.07
N ALA A 700 -15.99 -21.94 -36.76
CA ALA A 700 -16.46 -23.28 -36.43
C ALA A 700 -17.29 -23.29 -35.13
N ALA A 701 -16.88 -22.53 -34.10
CA ALA A 701 -17.65 -22.36 -32.88
C ALA A 701 -19.01 -21.69 -33.16
N LYS A 702 -19.00 -20.61 -33.94
CA LYS A 702 -20.22 -19.94 -34.39
C LYS A 702 -21.20 -20.86 -35.12
N ALA A 703 -20.70 -21.80 -35.92
CA ALA A 703 -21.52 -22.80 -36.61
C ALA A 703 -22.11 -23.89 -35.69
N ARG A 704 -21.51 -24.12 -34.50
CA ARG A 704 -22.01 -25.08 -33.50
C ARG A 704 -23.08 -24.49 -32.57
N VAL A 705 -23.11 -23.17 -32.41
CA VAL A 705 -24.13 -22.48 -31.60
C VAL A 705 -25.53 -22.71 -32.17
N ALA A 706 -26.51 -22.95 -31.28
CA ALA A 706 -27.89 -23.17 -31.70
C ALA A 706 -28.43 -21.97 -32.49
N PRO A 707 -29.24 -22.17 -33.55
CA PRO A 707 -29.73 -21.07 -34.39
C PRO A 707 -30.51 -19.98 -33.64
N ALA A 708 -31.16 -20.33 -32.53
CA ALA A 708 -31.86 -19.37 -31.68
C ALA A 708 -30.89 -18.44 -30.93
N ASP A 709 -29.87 -19.02 -30.29
CA ASP A 709 -28.87 -18.29 -29.52
C ASP A 709 -28.01 -17.41 -30.44
N LEU A 710 -27.64 -17.92 -31.61
CA LEU A 710 -26.91 -17.15 -32.61
C LEU A 710 -27.73 -15.94 -33.09
N ARG A 711 -29.03 -16.12 -33.33
CA ARG A 711 -29.92 -15.02 -33.70
C ARG A 711 -30.03 -13.99 -32.58
N ALA A 712 -30.10 -14.42 -31.32
CA ALA A 712 -30.12 -13.54 -30.17
C ALA A 712 -28.82 -12.71 -30.07
N LEU A 713 -27.66 -13.33 -30.21
CA LEU A 713 -26.36 -12.64 -30.26
C LEU A 713 -26.30 -11.60 -31.37
N GLN A 714 -26.76 -11.95 -32.58
CA GLN A 714 -26.75 -11.03 -33.73
C GLN A 714 -27.68 -9.83 -33.51
N GLN A 715 -28.85 -10.06 -32.92
CA GLN A 715 -29.78 -8.98 -32.60
C GLN A 715 -29.22 -8.06 -31.52
N ALA A 716 -28.62 -8.62 -30.46
CA ALA A 716 -27.92 -7.85 -29.43
C ALA A 716 -26.81 -7.00 -30.05
N ALA A 717 -25.93 -7.61 -30.85
CA ALA A 717 -24.83 -6.93 -31.53
C ALA A 717 -25.32 -5.77 -32.41
N GLN A 718 -26.40 -5.99 -33.19
CA GLN A 718 -26.99 -4.96 -34.03
C GLN A 718 -27.53 -3.78 -33.23
N ARG A 719 -28.19 -4.04 -32.09
CA ARG A 719 -28.73 -2.98 -31.22
C ARG A 719 -27.63 -2.19 -30.53
N ILE A 720 -26.59 -2.87 -30.05
CA ILE A 720 -25.40 -2.25 -29.45
C ILE A 720 -24.71 -1.35 -30.47
N ALA A 721 -24.44 -1.85 -31.69
CA ALA A 721 -23.82 -1.07 -32.75
C ALA A 721 -24.67 0.15 -33.14
N SER A 722 -25.98 -0.03 -33.27
CA SER A 722 -26.92 1.05 -33.58
C SER A 722 -26.89 2.16 -32.54
N TYR A 723 -26.82 1.83 -31.25
CA TYR A 723 -26.72 2.83 -30.18
C TYR A 723 -25.40 3.59 -30.27
N HIS A 724 -24.27 2.86 -30.31
CA HIS A 724 -22.94 3.46 -30.30
C HIS A 724 -22.63 4.29 -31.56
N GLN A 725 -23.29 4.03 -32.69
CA GLN A 725 -23.18 4.86 -33.89
C GLN A 725 -23.56 6.33 -33.63
N HIS A 726 -24.43 6.60 -32.65
CA HIS A 726 -24.83 7.95 -32.27
C HIS A 726 -23.77 8.68 -31.43
N GLN A 727 -22.79 7.97 -30.88
CA GLN A 727 -21.72 8.53 -30.04
C GLN A 727 -20.49 8.99 -30.82
N ILE A 728 -20.46 8.82 -32.15
CA ILE A 728 -19.29 9.20 -32.96
C ILE A 728 -19.14 10.72 -33.00
N GLU A 729 -18.07 11.21 -32.38
CA GLU A 729 -17.67 12.62 -32.43
C GLU A 729 -17.04 12.99 -33.78
N GLN A 730 -17.35 14.20 -34.27
CA GLN A 730 -16.77 14.74 -35.50
C GLN A 730 -15.66 15.74 -35.18
N SER A 731 -14.62 15.74 -36.01
CA SER A 731 -13.59 16.79 -35.94
C SER A 731 -14.18 18.15 -36.31
N TRP A 732 -13.78 19.21 -35.62
CA TRP A 732 -14.30 20.56 -35.86
C TRP A 732 -13.18 21.60 -35.90
N SER A 733 -13.45 22.73 -36.56
CA SER A 733 -12.55 23.90 -36.57
C SER A 733 -13.35 25.18 -36.76
N TYR A 734 -12.91 26.29 -36.16
CA TYR A 734 -13.42 27.63 -36.41
C TYR A 734 -12.26 28.61 -36.65
N VAL A 735 -12.59 29.82 -37.11
CA VAL A 735 -11.65 30.94 -37.24
C VAL A 735 -12.05 32.00 -36.23
N ASP A 736 -11.12 32.45 -35.40
CA ASP A 736 -11.35 33.50 -34.41
C ASP A 736 -11.30 34.91 -35.03
N ASP A 737 -11.57 35.93 -34.21
CA ASP A 737 -11.59 37.33 -34.64
C ASP A 737 -10.21 37.87 -35.06
N LEU A 738 -9.14 37.13 -34.74
CA LEU A 738 -7.75 37.45 -35.11
C LEU A 738 -7.31 36.71 -36.38
N GLY A 739 -8.22 35.95 -37.00
CA GLY A 739 -7.95 35.16 -38.21
C GLY A 739 -7.16 33.86 -37.94
N ASN A 740 -7.00 33.46 -36.68
CA ASN A 740 -6.40 32.17 -36.32
C ASN A 740 -7.43 31.07 -36.54
N ARG A 741 -6.99 29.92 -37.06
CA ARG A 741 -7.82 28.72 -37.16
C ARG A 741 -7.52 27.80 -35.98
N LEU A 742 -8.52 27.58 -35.15
CA LEU A 742 -8.47 26.69 -33.98
C LEU A 742 -9.42 25.52 -34.19
N GLY A 743 -9.09 24.35 -33.65
CA GLY A 743 -9.94 23.17 -33.82
C GLY A 743 -9.53 21.99 -32.99
N GLN A 744 -10.29 20.91 -33.14
CA GLN A 744 -10.06 19.63 -32.51
C GLN A 744 -10.18 18.52 -33.57
N LYS A 745 -9.13 17.70 -33.66
CA LYS A 745 -9.09 16.51 -34.50
C LYS A 745 -9.36 15.28 -33.64
N ILE A 746 -10.37 14.52 -34.02
CA ILE A 746 -10.72 13.21 -33.43
C ILE A 746 -10.07 12.11 -34.27
N THR A 747 -9.39 11.16 -33.64
CA THR A 747 -8.73 10.04 -34.34
C THR A 747 -8.89 8.75 -33.53
N PRO A 748 -9.29 7.62 -34.15
CA PRO A 748 -9.38 6.34 -33.46
C PRO A 748 -8.01 5.85 -32.96
N LEU A 749 -8.03 5.00 -31.93
CA LEU A 749 -6.83 4.29 -31.48
C LEU A 749 -6.39 3.25 -32.52
N GLU A 750 -5.08 2.97 -32.59
CA GLU A 750 -4.55 2.03 -33.58
C GLU A 750 -4.81 0.60 -33.15
N ARG A 751 -4.46 0.26 -31.89
CA ARG A 751 -4.67 -1.09 -31.33
C ARG A 751 -5.23 -1.02 -29.92
N VAL A 752 -6.23 -1.85 -29.65
CA VAL A 752 -6.88 -1.93 -28.35
C VAL A 752 -6.90 -3.38 -27.88
N GLY A 753 -6.47 -3.57 -26.63
CA GLY A 753 -6.56 -4.85 -25.93
C GLY A 753 -7.90 -4.97 -25.23
N VAL A 754 -8.60 -6.08 -25.42
CA VAL A 754 -9.83 -6.38 -24.69
C VAL A 754 -9.61 -7.60 -23.81
N TYR A 755 -9.76 -7.41 -22.50
CA TYR A 755 -9.78 -8.49 -21.54
C TYR A 755 -11.22 -8.99 -21.36
N VAL A 756 -11.46 -10.28 -21.61
CA VAL A 756 -12.76 -10.92 -21.42
C VAL A 756 -12.64 -11.94 -20.29
N PRO A 757 -13.46 -11.84 -19.23
CA PRO A 757 -13.49 -12.86 -18.17
C PRO A 757 -13.81 -14.26 -18.70
N GLY A 758 -13.21 -15.29 -18.09
CA GLY A 758 -13.38 -16.70 -18.47
C GLY A 758 -13.90 -17.59 -17.33
N GLY A 759 -14.02 -18.90 -17.59
CA GLY A 759 -14.50 -19.88 -16.62
C GLY A 759 -15.96 -19.67 -16.22
N LYS A 760 -16.23 -19.54 -14.90
CA LYS A 760 -17.59 -19.34 -14.35
C LYS A 760 -18.23 -18.01 -14.74
N ALA A 761 -17.46 -17.05 -15.26
CA ALA A 761 -17.90 -15.72 -15.71
C ALA A 761 -17.72 -15.53 -17.22
N SER A 762 -17.92 -16.58 -18.02
CA SER A 762 -17.73 -16.55 -19.47
C SER A 762 -18.98 -15.98 -20.17
N TYR A 763 -19.06 -14.65 -20.25
CA TYR A 763 -20.24 -13.93 -20.73
C TYR A 763 -20.08 -13.45 -22.18
N PRO A 764 -20.91 -13.92 -23.14
CA PRO A 764 -20.85 -13.43 -24.51
C PRO A 764 -21.36 -11.99 -24.64
N SER A 765 -22.23 -11.52 -23.73
CA SER A 765 -22.68 -10.12 -23.71
C SER A 765 -21.53 -9.16 -23.47
N SER A 766 -20.67 -9.44 -22.48
CA SER A 766 -19.49 -8.60 -22.20
C SER A 766 -18.52 -8.52 -23.36
N VAL A 767 -18.43 -9.56 -24.20
CA VAL A 767 -17.68 -9.49 -25.47
C VAL A 767 -18.30 -8.45 -26.41
N LEU A 768 -19.61 -8.51 -26.63
CA LEU A 768 -20.29 -7.56 -27.52
C LEU A 768 -20.16 -6.12 -27.00
N MET A 769 -20.37 -5.93 -25.69
CA MET A 769 -20.38 -4.62 -25.03
C MET A 769 -19.00 -3.95 -24.95
N THR A 770 -17.92 -4.72 -25.07
CA THR A 770 -16.55 -4.19 -25.10
C THR A 770 -16.01 -3.99 -26.51
N LEU A 771 -16.23 -4.95 -27.43
CA LEU A 771 -15.64 -4.90 -28.78
C LEU A 771 -16.40 -4.00 -29.74
N ILE A 772 -17.74 -4.00 -29.69
CA ILE A 772 -18.55 -3.26 -30.67
C ILE A 772 -18.31 -1.75 -30.59
N PRO A 773 -18.26 -1.10 -29.40
CA PRO A 773 -17.96 0.32 -29.33
C PRO A 773 -16.60 0.68 -29.94
N ALA A 774 -15.59 -0.17 -29.73
CA ALA A 774 -14.26 0.00 -30.32
C ALA A 774 -14.29 -0.15 -31.85
N LYS A 775 -15.06 -1.11 -32.38
CA LYS A 775 -15.22 -1.27 -33.83
C LYS A 775 -15.98 -0.10 -34.46
N VAL A 776 -17.03 0.39 -33.80
CA VAL A 776 -17.80 1.58 -34.23
C VAL A 776 -16.92 2.84 -34.20
N ALA A 777 -16.02 2.96 -33.23
CA ALA A 777 -15.03 4.04 -33.19
C ALA A 777 -14.02 3.99 -34.35
N GLY A 778 -13.87 2.84 -35.01
CA GLY A 778 -12.92 2.65 -36.10
C GLY A 778 -11.51 2.28 -35.64
N VAL A 779 -11.38 1.60 -34.49
CA VAL A 779 -10.09 1.06 -34.03
C VAL A 779 -9.51 0.12 -35.08
N GLY A 780 -8.20 0.24 -35.33
CA GLY A 780 -7.49 -0.51 -36.38
C GLY A 780 -7.43 -2.01 -36.10
N GLU A 781 -7.03 -2.40 -34.89
CA GLU A 781 -6.87 -3.81 -34.50
C GLU A 781 -7.37 -4.07 -33.06
N LEU A 782 -8.19 -5.10 -32.89
CA LEU A 782 -8.73 -5.57 -31.61
C LEU A 782 -8.06 -6.88 -31.17
N ILE A 783 -7.26 -6.80 -30.11
CA ILE A 783 -6.52 -7.92 -29.54
C ILE A 783 -7.24 -8.40 -28.29
N VAL A 784 -7.76 -9.63 -28.31
CA VAL A 784 -8.57 -10.15 -27.22
C VAL A 784 -7.83 -11.21 -26.41
N THR A 785 -7.91 -11.11 -25.09
CA THR A 785 -7.43 -12.15 -24.17
C THR A 785 -8.59 -12.69 -23.35
N VAL A 786 -8.77 -14.02 -23.35
CA VAL A 786 -9.85 -14.71 -22.63
C VAL A 786 -9.33 -16.01 -22.00
N PRO A 787 -9.28 -16.17 -20.66
CA PRO A 787 -8.79 -17.42 -20.09
C PRO A 787 -9.74 -18.58 -20.40
N THR A 788 -9.18 -19.78 -20.60
CA THR A 788 -9.93 -21.03 -20.79
C THR A 788 -9.51 -22.05 -19.72
N PRO A 789 -9.98 -21.92 -18.46
CA PRO A 789 -9.65 -22.86 -17.40
C PRO A 789 -9.97 -24.31 -17.84
N GLN A 790 -9.04 -25.23 -17.57
CA GLN A 790 -9.09 -26.64 -17.96
C GLN A 790 -9.21 -26.87 -19.48
N GLY A 791 -8.94 -25.84 -20.29
CA GLY A 791 -9.11 -25.86 -21.74
C GLY A 791 -10.57 -25.75 -22.19
N GLU A 792 -11.49 -25.48 -21.28
CA GLU A 792 -12.90 -25.32 -21.61
C GLU A 792 -13.12 -24.04 -22.43
N ARG A 793 -13.69 -24.20 -23.63
CA ARG A 793 -14.00 -23.12 -24.55
C ARG A 793 -15.51 -23.00 -24.70
N ASN A 794 -16.07 -21.84 -24.38
CA ASN A 794 -17.49 -21.57 -24.55
C ASN A 794 -17.79 -21.15 -25.99
N ASP A 795 -18.47 -22.00 -26.75
CA ASP A 795 -18.82 -21.75 -28.15
C ASP A 795 -19.62 -20.45 -28.35
N LEU A 796 -20.45 -20.05 -27.37
CA LEU A 796 -21.24 -18.82 -27.43
C LEU A 796 -20.35 -17.57 -27.29
N VAL A 797 -19.31 -17.64 -26.45
CA VAL A 797 -18.31 -16.55 -26.31
C VAL A 797 -17.44 -16.46 -27.56
N LEU A 798 -16.98 -17.59 -28.10
CA LEU A 798 -16.23 -17.61 -29.36
C LEU A 798 -17.07 -17.09 -30.54
N ALA A 799 -18.35 -17.42 -30.59
CA ALA A 799 -19.28 -16.89 -31.58
C ALA A 799 -19.48 -15.36 -31.42
N ALA A 800 -19.58 -14.87 -30.18
CA ALA A 800 -19.65 -13.43 -29.91
C ALA A 800 -18.37 -12.70 -30.33
N LEU A 801 -17.19 -13.29 -30.13
CA LEU A 801 -15.91 -12.73 -30.59
C LEU A 801 -15.86 -12.63 -32.13
N ALA A 802 -16.34 -13.66 -32.82
CA ALA A 802 -16.47 -13.66 -34.27
C ALA A 802 -17.46 -12.59 -34.76
N GLU A 803 -18.59 -12.42 -34.07
CA GLU A 803 -19.63 -11.46 -34.43
C GLU A 803 -19.21 -10.00 -34.16
N ALA A 804 -18.52 -9.75 -33.04
CA ALA A 804 -18.07 -8.41 -32.65
C ALA A 804 -16.79 -7.96 -33.37
N GLY A 805 -16.18 -8.82 -34.18
CA GLY A 805 -15.06 -8.48 -35.06
C GLY A 805 -13.70 -8.43 -34.36
N ALA A 806 -13.43 -9.37 -33.46
CA ALA A 806 -12.10 -9.60 -32.89
C ALA A 806 -11.08 -9.95 -33.98
N ASP A 807 -9.90 -9.31 -33.97
CA ASP A 807 -8.87 -9.52 -34.99
C ASP A 807 -7.88 -10.62 -34.57
N GLN A 808 -7.46 -10.64 -33.29
CA GLN A 808 -6.65 -11.70 -32.70
C GLN A 808 -7.19 -12.12 -31.33
N VAL A 809 -7.19 -13.42 -31.04
CA VAL A 809 -7.74 -13.98 -29.80
C VAL A 809 -6.73 -14.93 -29.16
N PHE A 810 -6.45 -14.71 -27.88
CA PHE A 810 -5.52 -15.50 -27.08
C PHE A 810 -6.19 -16.04 -25.82
N THR A 811 -6.00 -17.33 -25.54
CA THR A 811 -6.55 -18.02 -24.37
C THR A 811 -5.71 -17.79 -23.12
N VAL A 812 -5.49 -16.52 -22.76
CA VAL A 812 -4.68 -16.10 -21.61
C VAL A 812 -5.51 -15.21 -20.68
N GLY A 813 -5.37 -15.38 -19.37
CA GLY A 813 -6.11 -14.61 -18.36
C GLY A 813 -5.22 -13.87 -17.36
N GLY A 814 -5.85 -13.26 -16.34
CA GLY A 814 -5.17 -12.71 -15.17
C GLY A 814 -4.22 -11.55 -15.44
N ALA A 815 -3.35 -11.27 -14.46
CA ALA A 815 -2.34 -10.22 -14.55
C ALA A 815 -1.36 -10.44 -15.71
N GLN A 816 -1.08 -11.70 -16.06
CA GLN A 816 -0.19 -12.04 -17.17
C GLN A 816 -0.76 -11.64 -18.54
N ALA A 817 -2.08 -11.73 -18.73
CA ALA A 817 -2.73 -11.24 -19.95
C ALA A 817 -2.62 -9.71 -20.07
N ILE A 818 -2.86 -9.00 -18.98
CA ILE A 818 -2.72 -7.54 -18.93
C ILE A 818 -1.28 -7.11 -19.22
N GLY A 819 -0.31 -7.79 -18.60
CA GLY A 819 1.10 -7.53 -18.87
C GLY A 819 1.50 -7.80 -20.33
N ALA A 820 1.00 -8.87 -20.95
CA ALA A 820 1.26 -9.15 -22.36
C ALA A 820 0.66 -8.11 -23.29
N LEU A 821 -0.57 -7.65 -23.05
CA LEU A 821 -1.19 -6.56 -23.81
C LEU A 821 -0.41 -5.25 -23.63
N ALA A 822 0.04 -4.94 -22.41
CA ALA A 822 0.72 -3.69 -22.09
C ALA A 822 2.17 -3.61 -22.64
N TYR A 823 2.92 -4.71 -22.55
CA TYR A 823 4.34 -4.73 -22.90
C TYR A 823 4.63 -5.40 -24.23
N GLY A 824 3.73 -6.23 -24.73
CA GLY A 824 3.93 -7.09 -25.89
C GLY A 824 4.76 -8.34 -25.59
N THR A 825 4.53 -9.38 -26.37
CA THR A 825 5.37 -10.58 -26.50
C THR A 825 5.61 -10.87 -27.99
N ASP A 826 6.32 -11.96 -28.32
CA ASP A 826 6.51 -12.36 -29.71
C ASP A 826 5.16 -12.70 -30.40
N MET A 827 4.24 -13.32 -29.65
CA MET A 827 2.90 -13.66 -30.13
C MET A 827 1.84 -12.57 -29.89
N VAL A 828 1.83 -11.92 -28.72
CA VAL A 828 0.80 -10.95 -28.34
C VAL A 828 1.31 -9.53 -28.63
N PRO A 829 0.75 -8.81 -29.60
CA PRO A 829 1.19 -7.46 -29.91
C PRO A 829 0.86 -6.49 -28.76
N LYS A 830 1.75 -5.51 -28.54
CA LYS A 830 1.48 -4.39 -27.64
C LYS A 830 0.31 -3.54 -28.16
N VAL A 831 -0.55 -3.09 -27.26
CA VAL A 831 -1.72 -2.23 -27.54
C VAL A 831 -1.56 -0.82 -26.95
N ASP A 832 -2.41 0.11 -27.39
CA ASP A 832 -2.43 1.51 -26.91
C ASP A 832 -3.31 1.69 -25.66
N LYS A 833 -4.42 0.93 -25.59
CA LYS A 833 -5.38 0.95 -24.47
C LYS A 833 -5.87 -0.45 -24.18
N ILE A 834 -6.10 -0.76 -22.91
CA ILE A 834 -6.70 -2.02 -22.44
C ILE A 834 -8.06 -1.72 -21.83
N VAL A 835 -9.09 -2.46 -22.24
CA VAL A 835 -10.45 -2.36 -21.71
C VAL A 835 -10.97 -3.72 -21.26
N GLY A 836 -12.02 -3.69 -20.44
CA GLY A 836 -12.71 -4.88 -19.96
C GLY A 836 -12.51 -5.11 -18.46
N PRO A 837 -13.57 -5.58 -17.77
CA PRO A 837 -13.51 -5.85 -16.34
C PRO A 837 -12.77 -7.16 -16.06
N GLY A 838 -12.25 -7.31 -14.85
CA GLY A 838 -11.65 -8.56 -14.40
C GLY A 838 -11.60 -8.65 -12.88
N ASN A 839 -11.08 -9.77 -12.38
CA ASN A 839 -10.93 -9.96 -10.94
C ASN A 839 -9.87 -9.01 -10.34
N ALA A 840 -9.68 -9.07 -9.01
CA ALA A 840 -8.74 -8.21 -8.29
C ALA A 840 -7.31 -8.21 -8.88
N TYR A 841 -6.82 -9.34 -9.41
CA TYR A 841 -5.50 -9.41 -10.04
C TYR A 841 -5.44 -8.65 -11.36
N VAL A 842 -6.51 -8.69 -12.15
CA VAL A 842 -6.63 -7.95 -13.40
C VAL A 842 -6.76 -6.45 -13.12
N ALA A 843 -7.58 -6.08 -12.14
CA ALA A 843 -7.77 -4.70 -11.70
C ALA A 843 -6.43 -4.08 -11.22
N GLU A 844 -5.69 -4.80 -10.37
CA GLU A 844 -4.37 -4.36 -9.90
C GLU A 844 -3.34 -4.31 -11.04
N ALA A 845 -3.31 -5.30 -11.93
CA ALA A 845 -2.42 -5.26 -13.09
C ALA A 845 -2.72 -4.07 -14.01
N LYS A 846 -4.01 -3.75 -14.25
CA LYS A 846 -4.42 -2.55 -15.01
C LYS A 846 -3.95 -1.27 -14.35
N ARG A 847 -4.06 -1.17 -13.01
CA ARG A 847 -3.54 -0.03 -12.24
C ARG A 847 -2.04 0.15 -12.42
N GLN A 848 -1.27 -0.94 -12.38
CA GLN A 848 0.20 -0.89 -12.51
C GLN A 848 0.67 -0.53 -13.93
N VAL A 849 -0.05 -0.93 -14.98
CA VAL A 849 0.34 -0.63 -16.38
C VAL A 849 -0.18 0.73 -16.88
N PHE A 850 -1.03 1.40 -16.10
CA PHE A 850 -1.56 2.71 -16.45
C PHE A 850 -0.44 3.74 -16.62
N GLY A 851 -0.49 4.50 -17.72
CA GLY A 851 0.57 5.43 -18.12
C GLY A 851 1.52 4.87 -19.18
N HIS A 852 1.73 3.54 -19.20
CA HIS A 852 2.37 2.85 -20.33
C HIS A 852 1.37 2.51 -21.44
N VAL A 853 0.14 2.17 -21.03
CA VAL A 853 -1.04 2.03 -21.87
C VAL A 853 -2.21 2.77 -21.22
N GLY A 854 -3.20 3.18 -22.02
CA GLY A 854 -4.47 3.63 -21.48
C GLY A 854 -5.23 2.48 -20.84
N ILE A 855 -6.09 2.78 -19.86
CA ILE A 855 -7.12 1.86 -19.36
C ILE A 855 -8.49 2.55 -19.40
N ASP A 856 -9.57 1.78 -19.39
CA ASP A 856 -10.94 2.26 -19.17
C ASP A 856 -11.14 2.69 -17.70
N VAL A 857 -11.42 1.74 -16.80
CA VAL A 857 -11.65 1.96 -15.37
C VAL A 857 -11.11 0.78 -14.57
N ILE A 858 -10.75 1.03 -13.32
CA ILE A 858 -10.44 -0.02 -12.35
C ILE A 858 -11.77 -0.52 -11.79
N ALA A 859 -12.12 -1.77 -12.09
CA ALA A 859 -13.39 -2.35 -11.66
C ALA A 859 -13.42 -2.54 -10.14
N GLY A 860 -14.45 -2.00 -9.50
CA GLY A 860 -14.89 -2.37 -8.15
C GLY A 860 -16.03 -3.40 -8.19
N PRO A 861 -16.56 -3.82 -7.04
CA PRO A 861 -17.75 -4.67 -6.97
C PRO A 861 -18.94 -4.05 -7.69
N SER A 862 -19.73 -4.87 -8.38
CA SER A 862 -20.90 -4.43 -9.14
C SER A 862 -22.12 -4.18 -8.24
N GLU A 863 -22.98 -3.24 -8.62
CA GLU A 863 -24.06 -2.75 -7.76
C GLU A 863 -25.32 -2.27 -8.49
N VAL A 864 -26.49 -2.58 -7.91
CA VAL A 864 -27.79 -2.07 -8.35
C VAL A 864 -28.47 -1.30 -7.23
N LEU A 865 -29.02 -0.14 -7.57
CA LEU A 865 -29.87 0.67 -6.72
C LEU A 865 -31.25 0.81 -7.36
N VAL A 866 -32.27 0.33 -6.67
CA VAL A 866 -33.67 0.42 -7.10
C VAL A 866 -34.37 1.49 -6.28
N ILE A 867 -35.00 2.47 -6.93
CA ILE A 867 -35.93 3.41 -6.29
C ILE A 867 -37.36 3.04 -6.68
N ALA A 868 -38.22 2.79 -5.69
CA ALA A 868 -39.59 2.34 -5.95
C ALA A 868 -40.65 3.17 -5.18
N ASP A 869 -41.77 3.48 -5.84
CA ASP A 869 -42.90 4.25 -5.25
C ASP A 869 -44.04 3.37 -4.71
N GLY A 870 -43.92 2.05 -4.84
CA GLY A 870 -44.94 1.08 -4.45
C GLY A 870 -45.99 0.79 -5.52
N SER A 871 -45.89 1.39 -6.70
CA SER A 871 -46.83 1.17 -7.82
C SER A 871 -46.57 -0.11 -8.62
N THR A 872 -45.39 -0.70 -8.50
CA THR A 872 -44.95 -1.89 -9.25
C THR A 872 -45.20 -3.19 -8.49
N ASP A 873 -45.11 -4.34 -9.15
CA ASP A 873 -45.19 -5.63 -8.47
C ASP A 873 -43.92 -5.85 -7.61
N PRO A 874 -44.02 -6.10 -6.29
CA PRO A 874 -42.87 -6.37 -5.42
C PRO A 874 -41.99 -7.55 -5.89
N GLN A 875 -42.56 -8.49 -6.64
CA GLN A 875 -41.79 -9.59 -7.22
C GLN A 875 -40.80 -9.11 -8.28
N TRP A 876 -41.11 -8.03 -9.01
CA TRP A 876 -40.21 -7.50 -10.05
C TRP A 876 -38.99 -6.87 -9.38
N ALA A 877 -39.19 -5.97 -8.41
CA ALA A 877 -38.09 -5.41 -7.63
C ALA A 877 -37.23 -6.48 -6.95
N ALA A 878 -37.84 -7.57 -6.44
CA ALA A 878 -37.09 -8.69 -5.88
C ALA A 878 -36.22 -9.41 -6.92
N LEU A 879 -36.72 -9.57 -8.16
CA LEU A 879 -35.97 -10.19 -9.25
C LEU A 879 -34.84 -9.28 -9.76
N ASP A 880 -35.06 -7.97 -9.82
CA ASP A 880 -34.03 -7.00 -10.23
C ASP A 880 -32.89 -6.94 -9.19
N LEU A 881 -33.22 -6.94 -7.89
CA LEU A 881 -32.20 -7.07 -6.84
C LEU A 881 -31.44 -8.41 -6.93
N PHE A 882 -32.11 -9.49 -7.32
CA PHE A 882 -31.49 -10.80 -7.49
C PHE A 882 -30.63 -10.90 -8.74
N SER A 883 -31.00 -10.24 -9.85
CA SER A 883 -30.20 -10.27 -11.08
C SER A 883 -28.81 -9.73 -10.82
N GLN A 884 -28.68 -8.62 -10.09
CA GLN A 884 -27.38 -8.10 -9.67
C GLN A 884 -26.67 -9.03 -8.67
N ALA A 885 -27.38 -9.50 -7.63
CA ALA A 885 -26.81 -10.30 -6.55
C ALA A 885 -26.30 -11.68 -7.02
N GLU A 886 -26.81 -12.20 -8.14
CA GLU A 886 -26.33 -13.47 -8.67
C GLU A 886 -25.00 -13.36 -9.40
N HIS A 887 -24.53 -12.17 -9.81
CA HIS A 887 -23.25 -12.03 -10.51
C HIS A 887 -22.07 -12.50 -9.66
N ASP A 888 -21.95 -11.98 -8.43
CA ASP A 888 -20.84 -12.22 -7.51
C ASP A 888 -21.29 -12.12 -6.05
N ALA A 889 -20.66 -12.87 -5.14
CA ALA A 889 -20.98 -12.80 -3.71
C ALA A 889 -20.61 -11.44 -3.08
N ALA A 890 -19.73 -10.66 -3.71
CA ALA A 890 -19.37 -9.30 -3.32
C ALA A 890 -20.26 -8.21 -3.95
N ALA A 891 -21.19 -8.57 -4.85
CA ALA A 891 -22.13 -7.64 -5.46
C ALA A 891 -23.06 -7.01 -4.40
N GLN A 892 -23.59 -5.83 -4.70
CA GLN A 892 -24.46 -5.07 -3.79
C GLN A 892 -25.80 -4.75 -4.43
N SER A 893 -26.90 -5.04 -3.73
CA SER A 893 -28.26 -4.75 -4.19
C SER A 893 -29.00 -3.93 -3.15
N ILE A 894 -29.48 -2.74 -3.53
CA ILE A 894 -30.11 -1.79 -2.61
C ILE A 894 -31.50 -1.39 -3.14
N LEU A 895 -32.50 -1.39 -2.27
CA LEU A 895 -33.82 -0.80 -2.53
C LEU A 895 -34.02 0.45 -1.67
N LEU A 896 -34.46 1.55 -2.28
CA LEU A 896 -34.95 2.76 -1.62
C LEU A 896 -36.45 2.91 -1.88
N SER A 897 -37.24 3.07 -0.82
CA SER A 897 -38.67 3.39 -0.98
C SER A 897 -39.22 4.13 0.24
N PRO A 898 -40.13 5.11 0.06
CA PRO A 898 -40.85 5.70 1.18
C PRO A 898 -41.98 4.78 1.73
N ASP A 899 -42.40 3.78 0.95
CA ASP A 899 -43.47 2.85 1.32
C ASP A 899 -42.92 1.63 2.06
N SER A 900 -43.16 1.58 3.38
CA SER A 900 -42.74 0.46 4.21
C SER A 900 -43.50 -0.83 3.92
N GLU A 901 -44.78 -0.76 3.52
CA GLU A 901 -45.55 -1.96 3.17
C GLU A 901 -45.00 -2.58 1.89
N TYR A 902 -44.58 -1.75 0.94
CA TYR A 902 -43.89 -2.21 -0.27
C TYR A 902 -42.56 -2.87 0.04
N ILE A 903 -41.72 -2.27 0.90
CA ILE A 903 -40.44 -2.88 1.33
C ILE A 903 -40.67 -4.26 1.97
N ASP A 904 -41.64 -4.37 2.87
CA ASP A 904 -41.99 -5.65 3.52
C ASP A 904 -42.47 -6.69 2.48
N ALA A 905 -43.23 -6.25 1.48
CA ALA A 905 -43.69 -7.10 0.39
C ALA A 905 -42.54 -7.58 -0.52
N VAL A 906 -41.56 -6.71 -0.82
CA VAL A 906 -40.35 -7.09 -1.57
C VAL A 906 -39.53 -8.11 -0.77
N ALA A 907 -39.31 -7.87 0.52
CA ALA A 907 -38.62 -8.81 1.39
C ALA A 907 -39.31 -10.19 1.44
N ALA A 908 -40.65 -10.20 1.50
CA ALA A 908 -41.45 -11.41 1.44
C ALA A 908 -41.31 -12.13 0.08
N ALA A 909 -41.33 -11.39 -1.03
CA ALA A 909 -41.10 -11.94 -2.37
C ALA A 909 -39.70 -12.55 -2.49
N MET A 910 -38.65 -11.87 -2.00
CA MET A 910 -37.28 -12.39 -1.96
C MET A 910 -37.20 -13.73 -1.20
N MET A 911 -37.83 -13.83 -0.03
CA MET A 911 -37.87 -15.09 0.74
C MET A 911 -38.58 -16.24 0.00
N GLN A 912 -39.59 -15.93 -0.81
CA GLN A 912 -40.31 -16.94 -1.60
C GLN A 912 -39.57 -17.36 -2.88
N LEU A 913 -38.82 -16.44 -3.49
CA LEU A 913 -38.11 -16.64 -4.75
C LEU A 913 -36.75 -17.30 -4.56
N LEU A 914 -35.99 -16.91 -3.53
CA LEU A 914 -34.61 -17.35 -3.31
C LEU A 914 -34.44 -18.89 -3.32
N PRO A 915 -35.31 -19.70 -2.67
CA PRO A 915 -35.16 -21.16 -2.70
C PRO A 915 -35.27 -21.79 -4.10
N LYS A 916 -35.89 -21.07 -5.05
CA LYS A 916 -36.12 -21.50 -6.45
C LYS A 916 -34.97 -21.08 -7.38
N MET A 917 -34.06 -20.22 -6.94
CA MET A 917 -32.95 -19.72 -7.75
C MET A 917 -31.83 -20.75 -7.87
N GLN A 918 -31.28 -20.90 -9.07
CA GLN A 918 -30.17 -21.83 -9.32
C GLN A 918 -28.89 -21.39 -8.59
N ARG A 919 -28.62 -20.08 -8.55
CA ARG A 919 -27.45 -19.46 -7.89
C ARG A 919 -27.76 -18.95 -6.47
N ARG A 920 -28.74 -19.55 -5.78
CA ARG A 920 -29.24 -19.09 -4.47
C ARG A 920 -28.16 -18.87 -3.40
N GLU A 921 -27.08 -19.65 -3.41
CA GLU A 921 -26.00 -19.50 -2.43
C GLU A 921 -25.20 -18.21 -2.63
N ILE A 922 -24.97 -17.83 -3.90
CA ILE A 922 -24.27 -16.59 -4.27
C ILE A 922 -25.17 -15.38 -3.97
N ILE A 923 -26.44 -15.46 -4.39
CA ILE A 923 -27.44 -14.44 -4.11
C ILE A 923 -27.57 -14.21 -2.60
N ALA A 924 -27.69 -15.28 -1.81
CA ALA A 924 -27.80 -15.19 -0.36
C ALA A 924 -26.56 -14.54 0.28
N ALA A 925 -25.36 -14.91 -0.18
CA ALA A 925 -24.11 -14.33 0.32
C ALA A 925 -24.01 -12.83 0.02
N SER A 926 -24.30 -12.41 -1.21
CA SER A 926 -24.34 -11.00 -1.62
C SER A 926 -25.33 -10.20 -0.79
N LEU A 927 -26.57 -10.67 -0.68
CA LEU A 927 -27.62 -9.97 0.07
C LEU A 927 -27.33 -9.90 1.57
N GLN A 928 -26.78 -10.95 2.17
CA GLN A 928 -26.46 -10.97 3.60
C GLN A 928 -25.31 -10.02 3.95
N GLN A 929 -24.32 -9.91 3.07
CA GLN A 929 -23.13 -9.11 3.33
C GLN A 929 -23.33 -7.64 2.95
N ARG A 930 -24.04 -7.38 1.84
CA ARG A 930 -24.08 -6.06 1.20
C ARG A 930 -25.46 -5.62 0.72
N GLY A 931 -26.50 -6.45 0.87
CA GLY A 931 -27.86 -6.09 0.50
C GLY A 931 -28.51 -5.14 1.50
N ALA A 932 -29.34 -4.20 1.02
CA ALA A 932 -30.07 -3.28 1.89
C ALA A 932 -31.47 -2.95 1.35
N LEU A 933 -32.47 -2.96 2.22
CA LEU A 933 -33.79 -2.38 1.95
C LEU A 933 -33.96 -1.17 2.87
N ILE A 934 -34.04 0.02 2.30
CA ILE A 934 -33.93 1.29 3.02
C ILE A 934 -35.24 2.05 2.88
N LYS A 935 -35.89 2.31 4.01
CA LYS A 935 -37.03 3.21 4.08
C LYS A 935 -36.56 4.65 4.03
N THR A 936 -37.03 5.41 3.05
CA THR A 936 -36.83 6.87 2.98
C THR A 936 -38.05 7.62 3.53
N ALA A 937 -37.90 8.89 3.84
CA ALA A 937 -38.98 9.78 4.24
C ALA A 937 -39.91 10.08 3.05
N ASP A 938 -39.32 10.33 1.88
CA ASP A 938 -39.98 10.64 0.63
C ASP A 938 -39.06 10.30 -0.57
N MET A 939 -39.51 10.62 -1.79
CA MET A 939 -38.70 10.43 -3.01
C MET A 939 -37.55 11.42 -3.14
N ASP A 940 -37.63 12.58 -2.51
CA ASP A 940 -36.55 13.56 -2.55
C ASP A 940 -35.33 13.07 -1.75
N GLU A 941 -35.57 12.41 -0.62
CA GLU A 941 -34.52 11.72 0.13
C GLU A 941 -33.95 10.53 -0.66
N ALA A 942 -34.79 9.75 -1.34
CA ALA A 942 -34.33 8.65 -2.19
C ALA A 942 -33.38 9.12 -3.30
N ILE A 943 -33.72 10.22 -3.99
CA ILE A 943 -32.84 10.84 -5.02
C ILE A 943 -31.53 11.35 -4.40
N LYS A 944 -31.57 12.00 -3.24
CA LYS A 944 -30.36 12.48 -2.55
C LYS A 944 -29.44 11.33 -2.16
N LEU A 945 -30.01 10.23 -1.65
CA LEU A 945 -29.26 9.03 -1.33
C LEU A 945 -28.69 8.38 -2.59
N ALA A 946 -29.45 8.29 -3.68
CA ALA A 946 -28.97 7.76 -4.95
C ALA A 946 -27.77 8.54 -5.49
N ASN A 947 -27.83 9.88 -5.49
CA ASN A 947 -26.68 10.73 -5.86
C ASN A 947 -25.49 10.56 -4.90
N ARG A 948 -25.76 10.28 -3.63
CA ARG A 948 -24.72 9.97 -2.64
C ARG A 948 -24.17 8.55 -2.81
N ILE A 949 -24.91 7.60 -3.34
CA ILE A 949 -24.41 6.25 -3.62
C ILE A 949 -23.60 6.27 -4.92
N ALA A 950 -24.07 7.01 -5.93
CA ALA A 950 -23.51 7.04 -7.29
C ALA A 950 -23.40 5.61 -7.89
N PRO A 951 -24.54 4.90 -7.98
CA PRO A 951 -24.55 3.49 -8.34
C PRO A 951 -24.12 3.23 -9.79
N GLU A 952 -23.60 2.03 -10.03
CA GLU A 952 -23.42 1.47 -11.37
C GLU A 952 -24.75 1.42 -12.13
N HIS A 953 -25.73 0.69 -11.59
CA HIS A 953 -27.07 0.57 -12.15
C HIS A 953 -28.10 1.27 -11.24
N LEU A 954 -28.90 2.18 -11.81
CA LEU A 954 -30.00 2.85 -11.12
C LEU A 954 -31.33 2.55 -11.79
N GLU A 955 -32.21 1.84 -11.10
CA GLU A 955 -33.56 1.55 -11.58
C GLU A 955 -34.61 2.45 -10.91
N LEU A 956 -35.54 2.96 -11.72
CA LEU A 956 -36.66 3.79 -11.29
C LEU A 956 -37.97 3.02 -11.49
N LEU A 957 -38.34 2.21 -10.50
CA LEU A 957 -39.61 1.47 -10.44
C LEU A 957 -40.72 2.38 -9.91
N VAL A 958 -41.01 3.43 -10.68
CA VAL A 958 -41.99 4.46 -10.36
C VAL A 958 -42.97 4.69 -11.51
N ALA A 959 -44.13 5.27 -11.22
CA ALA A 959 -45.16 5.53 -12.23
C ALA A 959 -44.77 6.60 -13.27
N ASP A 960 -43.99 7.62 -12.86
CA ASP A 960 -43.54 8.74 -13.69
C ASP A 960 -42.04 9.02 -13.42
N PRO A 961 -41.12 8.31 -14.09
CA PRO A 961 -39.67 8.40 -13.81
C PRO A 961 -39.02 9.69 -14.36
N GLU A 962 -39.57 10.30 -15.42
CA GLU A 962 -38.95 11.41 -16.14
C GLU A 962 -38.59 12.62 -15.25
N PRO A 963 -39.44 13.10 -14.32
CA PRO A 963 -39.09 14.20 -13.43
C PRO A 963 -37.93 13.90 -12.48
N MET A 964 -37.63 12.62 -12.24
CA MET A 964 -36.53 12.19 -11.37
C MET A 964 -35.20 12.17 -12.11
N VAL A 965 -35.19 11.80 -13.40
CA VAL A 965 -33.98 11.68 -14.22
C VAL A 965 -33.15 12.97 -14.22
N ASP A 966 -33.80 14.13 -14.39
CA ASP A 966 -33.13 15.44 -14.41
C ASP A 966 -32.46 15.81 -13.07
N ARG A 967 -32.85 15.14 -11.97
CA ARG A 967 -32.36 15.40 -10.62
C ARG A 967 -31.30 14.40 -10.17
N LEU A 968 -31.11 13.32 -10.93
CA LEU A 968 -30.10 12.31 -10.69
C LEU A 968 -28.79 12.74 -11.34
N THR A 969 -27.80 13.06 -10.51
CA THR A 969 -26.51 13.59 -10.95
C THR A 969 -25.46 12.51 -11.16
N HIS A 970 -25.60 11.36 -10.48
CA HIS A 970 -24.61 10.29 -10.51
C HIS A 970 -25.29 8.93 -10.65
N ALA A 971 -25.11 8.30 -11.81
CA ALA A 971 -25.45 6.91 -12.08
C ALA A 971 -24.69 6.45 -13.34
N GLY A 972 -24.24 5.20 -13.37
CA GLY A 972 -23.63 4.61 -14.57
C GLY A 972 -24.69 4.47 -15.68
N ALA A 973 -25.77 3.76 -15.37
CA ALA A 973 -26.95 3.64 -16.23
C ALA A 973 -28.23 3.89 -15.43
N ILE A 974 -29.20 4.58 -16.05
CA ILE A 974 -30.51 4.85 -15.46
C ILE A 974 -31.58 4.10 -16.26
N PHE A 975 -32.30 3.22 -15.58
CA PHE A 975 -33.38 2.41 -16.11
C PHE A 975 -34.73 2.98 -15.67
N CYS A 976 -35.52 3.47 -16.63
CA CYS A 976 -36.69 4.29 -16.35
C CYS A 976 -38.00 3.51 -16.52
N GLY A 977 -38.71 3.30 -15.43
CA GLY A 977 -40.07 2.77 -15.41
C GLY A 977 -40.15 1.25 -15.15
N ALA A 978 -41.36 0.81 -14.80
CA ALA A 978 -41.65 -0.54 -14.31
C ALA A 978 -41.28 -1.71 -15.25
N TYR A 979 -41.07 -1.45 -16.54
CA TYR A 979 -40.78 -2.48 -17.55
C TYR A 979 -39.30 -2.51 -17.95
N THR A 980 -38.47 -1.69 -17.31
CA THR A 980 -37.10 -1.45 -17.72
C THR A 980 -36.18 -1.94 -16.61
N ALA A 981 -35.96 -3.25 -16.57
CA ALA A 981 -34.97 -3.89 -15.71
C ALA A 981 -33.55 -3.78 -16.29
N GLU A 982 -32.55 -3.82 -15.42
CA GLU A 982 -31.11 -3.89 -15.71
C GLU A 982 -30.80 -4.97 -16.75
N THR A 983 -31.48 -6.11 -16.64
CA THR A 983 -31.36 -7.25 -17.57
C THR A 983 -31.48 -6.81 -19.04
N PHE A 984 -32.34 -5.85 -19.37
CA PHE A 984 -32.44 -5.39 -20.76
C PHE A 984 -31.21 -4.58 -21.18
N GLY A 985 -30.67 -3.75 -20.29
CA GLY A 985 -29.41 -3.01 -20.51
C GLY A 985 -28.23 -3.94 -20.77
N ASP A 986 -28.12 -4.95 -19.93
CA ASP A 986 -27.05 -5.94 -19.92
C ASP A 986 -26.88 -6.71 -21.23
N TYR A 987 -27.99 -6.92 -21.95
CA TYR A 987 -28.01 -7.79 -23.10
C TYR A 987 -28.37 -7.10 -24.42
N VAL A 988 -29.43 -6.27 -24.43
CA VAL A 988 -30.11 -5.97 -25.71
C VAL A 988 -30.53 -4.52 -25.89
N ALA A 989 -30.56 -3.67 -24.86
CA ALA A 989 -31.12 -2.32 -25.00
C ALA A 989 -30.30 -1.47 -26.00
N GLY A 990 -28.97 -1.54 -25.92
CA GLY A 990 -28.04 -0.83 -26.80
C GLY A 990 -26.82 -0.24 -26.08
N PRO A 991 -26.99 0.53 -24.99
CA PRO A 991 -25.87 1.06 -24.20
C PRO A 991 -24.95 -0.05 -23.68
N SER A 992 -23.66 0.28 -23.47
CA SER A 992 -22.72 -0.67 -22.88
C SER A 992 -23.03 -0.90 -21.41
N HIS A 993 -22.98 -2.16 -20.97
CA HIS A 993 -23.04 -2.53 -19.56
C HIS A 993 -21.68 -2.56 -18.86
N VAL A 994 -20.61 -2.14 -19.56
CA VAL A 994 -19.32 -1.91 -18.91
C VAL A 994 -19.40 -0.53 -18.29
N LEU A 995 -19.79 -0.50 -17.02
CA LEU A 995 -20.17 0.70 -16.31
C LEU A 995 -19.16 1.05 -15.20
N PRO A 996 -19.14 2.31 -14.76
CA PRO A 996 -18.38 2.71 -13.59
C PRO A 996 -19.04 2.16 -12.32
N THR A 997 -18.27 1.41 -11.52
CA THR A 997 -18.77 0.72 -10.32
C THR A 997 -18.24 1.35 -9.03
N PHE A 998 -18.85 1.00 -7.89
CA PHE A 998 -18.39 1.34 -6.55
C PHE A 998 -18.16 2.85 -6.34
N GLY A 999 -19.17 3.64 -6.72
CA GLY A 999 -19.17 5.10 -6.59
C GLY A 999 -18.37 5.86 -7.64
N THR A 1000 -17.72 5.18 -8.59
CA THR A 1000 -16.94 5.84 -9.65
C THR A 1000 -17.81 6.54 -10.69
N ALA A 1001 -19.13 6.28 -10.72
CA ALA A 1001 -20.10 7.01 -11.56
C ALA A 1001 -20.15 8.53 -11.29
N ARG A 1002 -19.47 8.99 -10.24
CA ARG A 1002 -19.25 10.42 -9.98
C ARG A 1002 -18.37 11.11 -11.01
N PHE A 1003 -17.44 10.39 -11.61
CA PHE A 1003 -16.41 10.96 -12.48
C PHE A 1003 -16.09 10.12 -13.72
N ALA A 1004 -16.55 8.87 -13.75
CA ALA A 1004 -16.39 7.96 -14.89
C ALA A 1004 -17.74 7.75 -15.60
N SER A 1005 -17.66 7.37 -16.87
CA SER A 1005 -18.81 7.15 -17.75
C SER A 1005 -18.88 5.68 -18.15
N PRO A 1006 -20.04 5.21 -18.63
CA PRO A 1006 -20.14 3.94 -19.36
C PRO A 1006 -19.10 3.85 -20.46
N LEU A 1007 -18.64 2.65 -20.78
CA LEU A 1007 -17.76 2.43 -21.92
C LEU A 1007 -18.48 2.83 -23.22
N GLY A 1008 -17.87 3.72 -24.01
CA GLY A 1008 -18.47 4.23 -25.25
C GLY A 1008 -17.46 4.47 -26.36
N VAL A 1009 -17.93 4.96 -27.51
CA VAL A 1009 -17.06 5.28 -28.67
C VAL A 1009 -15.95 6.26 -28.30
N TYR A 1010 -16.24 7.22 -27.41
CA TYR A 1010 -15.30 8.23 -26.92
C TYR A 1010 -14.10 7.63 -26.18
N ASP A 1011 -14.19 6.40 -25.67
CA ASP A 1011 -13.07 5.72 -25.01
C ASP A 1011 -12.01 5.21 -25.99
N PHE A 1012 -12.37 5.11 -27.26
CA PHE A 1012 -11.54 4.50 -28.30
C PHE A 1012 -11.02 5.51 -29.31
N VAL A 1013 -11.12 6.80 -28.99
CA VAL A 1013 -10.58 7.91 -29.80
C VAL A 1013 -9.69 8.79 -28.95
N LYS A 1014 -8.77 9.51 -29.63
CA LYS A 1014 -7.99 10.61 -29.06
C LYS A 1014 -8.40 11.93 -29.68
N ARG A 1015 -8.35 12.99 -28.87
CA ARG A 1015 -8.65 14.38 -29.29
C ARG A 1015 -7.35 15.17 -29.33
N SER A 1016 -7.03 15.78 -30.47
CA SER A 1016 -5.84 16.62 -30.63
C SER A 1016 -6.25 18.05 -30.97
N SER A 1017 -5.76 19.02 -30.19
CA SER A 1017 -5.94 20.44 -30.52
C SER A 1017 -5.13 20.80 -31.76
N VAL A 1018 -5.77 21.50 -32.70
CA VAL A 1018 -5.16 22.00 -33.92
C VAL A 1018 -5.15 23.52 -33.85
N ILE A 1019 -3.96 24.12 -33.87
CA ILE A 1019 -3.77 25.56 -33.73
C ILE A 1019 -2.99 26.05 -34.95
N HIS A 1020 -3.58 26.96 -35.70
CA HIS A 1020 -2.94 27.62 -36.83
C HIS A 1020 -3.12 29.13 -36.71
N MET A 1021 -2.01 29.82 -36.43
CA MET A 1021 -1.99 31.25 -36.19
C MET A 1021 -1.83 32.02 -37.49
N SER A 1022 -2.60 33.11 -37.67
CA SER A 1022 -2.31 34.11 -38.70
C SER A 1022 -1.08 34.94 -38.29
N ALA A 1023 -0.45 35.62 -39.23
CA ALA A 1023 0.67 36.52 -38.91
C ALA A 1023 0.19 37.68 -38.02
N GLU A 1024 -0.98 38.25 -38.35
CA GLU A 1024 -1.59 39.34 -37.61
C GLU A 1024 -2.03 38.91 -36.20
N GLY A 1025 -2.62 37.73 -36.06
CA GLY A 1025 -3.07 37.19 -34.78
C GLY A 1025 -1.90 36.79 -33.87
N ALA A 1026 -0.84 36.21 -34.43
CA ALA A 1026 0.39 35.93 -33.67
C ALA A 1026 1.06 37.21 -33.16
N ALA A 1027 1.09 38.27 -33.97
CA ALA A 1027 1.66 39.55 -33.56
C ALA A 1027 0.86 40.18 -32.40
N GLN A 1028 -0.46 40.19 -32.48
CA GLN A 1028 -1.32 40.73 -31.41
C GLN A 1028 -1.26 39.90 -30.12
N LEU A 1029 -1.24 38.57 -30.22
CA LEU A 1029 -1.20 37.69 -29.04
C LEU A 1029 0.17 37.66 -28.36
N ALA A 1030 1.24 38.09 -29.05
CA ALA A 1030 2.56 38.22 -28.43
C ALA A 1030 2.56 39.26 -27.30
N ASP A 1031 1.78 40.33 -27.39
CA ASP A 1031 1.68 41.36 -26.35
C ASP A 1031 1.12 40.81 -25.03
N ILE A 1032 0.40 39.69 -25.09
CA ILE A 1032 -0.13 38.97 -23.92
C ILE A 1032 0.85 37.88 -23.47
N ALA A 1033 1.36 37.09 -24.41
CA ALA A 1033 2.19 35.93 -24.11
C ALA A 1033 3.57 36.30 -23.56
N VAL A 1034 4.17 37.41 -24.03
CA VAL A 1034 5.51 37.85 -23.61
C VAL A 1034 5.54 38.22 -22.12
N PRO A 1035 4.68 39.10 -21.59
CA PRO A 1035 4.68 39.43 -20.16
C PRO A 1035 4.41 38.22 -19.25
N LEU A 1036 3.48 37.33 -19.64
CA LEU A 1036 3.18 36.11 -18.87
C LEU A 1036 4.40 35.19 -18.78
N ALA A 1037 5.01 34.88 -19.93
CA ALA A 1037 6.19 34.03 -19.98
C ALA A 1037 7.38 34.65 -19.23
N THR A 1038 7.56 35.98 -19.29
CA THR A 1038 8.59 36.67 -18.52
C THR A 1038 8.30 36.64 -17.01
N GLY A 1039 7.05 36.86 -16.59
CA GLY A 1039 6.64 36.77 -15.18
C GLY A 1039 6.83 35.38 -14.58
N GLU A 1040 6.71 34.34 -15.40
CA GLU A 1040 7.00 32.94 -15.03
C GLU A 1040 8.50 32.59 -15.10
N GLY A 1041 9.36 33.51 -15.52
CA GLY A 1041 10.80 33.27 -15.70
C GLY A 1041 11.15 32.41 -16.93
N LEU A 1042 10.23 32.25 -17.88
CA LEU A 1042 10.38 31.43 -19.09
C LEU A 1042 10.86 32.25 -20.29
N GLN A 1043 12.12 32.71 -20.22
CA GLN A 1043 12.73 33.60 -21.24
C GLN A 1043 12.56 33.09 -22.68
N ALA A 1044 12.81 31.81 -22.94
CA ALA A 1044 12.70 31.25 -24.29
C ALA A 1044 11.28 31.31 -24.87
N HIS A 1045 10.24 31.18 -24.02
CA HIS A 1045 8.84 31.30 -24.44
C HIS A 1045 8.51 32.74 -24.83
N ALA A 1046 8.93 33.71 -24.01
CA ALA A 1046 8.79 35.12 -24.30
C ALA A 1046 9.48 35.50 -25.63
N MET A 1047 10.72 35.05 -25.83
CA MET A 1047 11.46 35.29 -27.08
C MET A 1047 10.76 34.68 -28.30
N ALA A 1048 10.22 33.47 -28.18
CA ALA A 1048 9.51 32.80 -29.27
C ALA A 1048 8.24 33.55 -29.70
N ALA A 1049 7.51 34.14 -28.75
CA ALA A 1049 6.34 34.99 -29.04
C ALA A 1049 6.76 36.33 -29.65
N ALA A 1050 7.73 37.03 -29.04
CA ALA A 1050 8.23 38.32 -29.51
C ALA A 1050 8.77 38.27 -30.94
N ALA A 1051 9.48 37.19 -31.31
CA ALA A 1051 10.00 37.00 -32.65
C ALA A 1051 8.89 36.95 -33.73
N ARG A 1052 7.70 36.43 -33.39
CA ARG A 1052 6.55 36.33 -34.30
C ARG A 1052 5.77 37.63 -34.41
N ALA A 1053 5.97 38.58 -33.49
CA ALA A 1053 5.50 39.95 -33.60
C ALA A 1053 6.44 40.88 -34.39
N GLY A 1054 7.57 40.36 -34.90
CA GLY A 1054 8.55 41.16 -35.64
C GLY A 1054 9.47 42.03 -34.75
N ASN A 1055 9.44 41.81 -33.43
CA ASN A 1055 10.28 42.54 -32.49
C ASN A 1055 11.63 41.83 -32.29
N SER A 1056 12.75 42.57 -32.34
CA SER A 1056 14.04 42.07 -31.88
C SER A 1056 14.09 42.12 -30.36
N TRP A 1057 14.19 40.97 -29.71
CA TRP A 1057 14.33 40.89 -28.26
C TRP A 1057 15.66 41.55 -27.82
N SER A 1058 15.58 42.63 -27.05
CA SER A 1058 16.76 43.30 -26.47
C SER A 1058 16.86 42.98 -24.97
N ASP A 1059 18.06 42.56 -24.54
CA ASP A 1059 18.40 42.19 -23.16
C ASP A 1059 18.05 43.25 -22.09
N ASP A 1060 17.84 44.51 -22.48
CA ASP A 1060 17.57 45.63 -21.56
C ASP A 1060 16.20 45.57 -20.83
N SER A 1061 15.33 44.62 -21.17
CA SER A 1061 14.01 44.46 -20.51
C SER A 1061 14.03 43.59 -19.24
N ALA A 1062 15.16 42.94 -18.91
CA ALA A 1062 15.32 42.12 -17.71
C ALA A 1062 15.74 42.90 -16.45
N ALA A 1063 15.86 44.24 -16.53
CA ALA A 1063 16.42 45.09 -15.48
C ALA A 1063 15.47 46.16 -14.89
N SER A 1064 14.15 46.02 -15.04
CA SER A 1064 13.16 46.88 -14.34
C SER A 1064 12.32 46.12 -13.33
#